data_AF-A0A811RZ55-F1
#
_entry.id   AF-A0A811RZ55-F1
#
_cell.length_a   1.000
_cell.length_b   1.000
_cell.length_c   1.000
_cell.angle_alpha   90.00
_cell.angle_beta   90.00
_cell.angle_gamma   90.00
#
_symmetry.space_group_name_H-M   'P 1'
#
loop_
_entity.id
_entity.type
_entity.pdbx_description
1 polymer ?
#
loop_
_entity_poly.entity_id
_entity_poly.type
_entity_poly.pdbx_seq_one_letter_code
_entity_poly.pdbx_strand_id
1 'polypeptide(L)'
;MASSSSSSASSAAAAAAYPRTTLPLRRRPGLLALFLILLCFLSFQVVIHVPATRSAVSQWLFSGHRADHGTRDNCPGCSKLQDVDKAEKTIASTDQHGRIKLFKITAREFGSSSIWENPWLPRDRQPVAGTLRQQEAARDRLLASGSETTNLSSTETLATTNVDPIKLRRQVFRRRRKMRRVQELLQMDKKVELDMRNAAINSSRNFNNKVRGSYNIWRPEFRFINTDSTLRLMKDQIIMAKLYATLALSQKEPDMYALLMKCIKESQTAIGDALIDSELDSSALERAKAMGHVLSSARDVLYSSGEVSRKLRVMLQSTELNIDAVKKQNSFLVQHAAKTVPMPLHCLHMQLTTDYYFRDDVTKEHFDDDALKAEQYKEKLEDQSLYHYAIFSDNVLAASVVVRSTVTNANEPEKHVFHIVTDRLNFAAMKMWFITHPPQLATVHVENIDNFKWLNSSYCSVLRQLESARLKEYYFKAHNPSSLSDGNENLKYRNPKYLSMLNHLRFYMPEIHPKLEKILFLDDDVVVQKDLTSLWDIDLKGMVNGAVETCKESFHRFDTYLNFSHPKISENFDPHACGWAFGMNMFDLKEWKKRNITGIYHYWQDLNEDRKLWKLGTLPPGLITFYNLTYPLNRTWHVLGLGYDPAVDIAEIDNAAVVHYNGNYKPWLDLAISKYKTYWSKYVDVDNSHVQHCYEGKQ
;
A
#
# COMPACT_ATOMS: atom_id res chain seq x y z
N MET A 1 -69.26 -21.98 12.27
CA MET A 1 -70.18 -23.13 12.12
C MET A 1 -69.82 -23.86 10.84
N ALA A 2 -70.03 -25.18 10.84
CA ALA A 2 -69.36 -26.16 10.02
C ALA A 2 -69.84 -26.26 8.56
N SER A 3 -68.90 -26.73 7.73
CA SER A 3 -69.02 -27.86 6.80
C SER A 3 -69.88 -27.79 5.53
N SER A 4 -69.17 -28.11 4.42
CA SER A 4 -69.55 -29.08 3.36
C SER A 4 -70.64 -28.62 2.38
N SER A 5 -70.68 -28.97 1.09
CA SER A 5 -70.16 -30.14 0.38
C SER A 5 -70.36 -29.96 -1.15
N SER A 6 -69.56 -30.69 -1.94
CA SER A 6 -69.92 -31.34 -3.23
C SER A 6 -70.23 -30.44 -4.45
N SER A 7 -70.08 -30.85 -5.72
CA SER A 7 -69.22 -31.78 -6.46
C SER A 7 -69.63 -31.66 -7.94
N SER A 8 -68.74 -32.07 -8.85
CA SER A 8 -69.00 -32.57 -10.22
C SER A 8 -69.11 -31.60 -11.41
N ALA A 9 -68.11 -31.74 -12.29
CA ALA A 9 -68.19 -32.17 -13.70
C ALA A 9 -68.80 -31.30 -14.82
N SER A 10 -67.88 -30.92 -15.71
CA SER A 10 -67.89 -31.13 -17.18
C SER A 10 -68.66 -30.21 -18.15
N SER A 11 -67.86 -29.73 -19.11
CA SER A 11 -68.11 -29.61 -20.56
C SER A 11 -68.72 -28.32 -21.16
N ALA A 12 -67.89 -27.73 -22.02
CA ALA A 12 -68.14 -27.35 -23.42
C ALA A 12 -69.05 -26.15 -23.79
N ALA A 13 -68.43 -25.29 -24.62
CA ALA A 13 -68.95 -24.68 -25.86
C ALA A 13 -69.85 -23.42 -25.81
N ALA A 14 -69.19 -22.32 -26.20
CA ALA A 14 -69.47 -21.51 -27.40
C ALA A 14 -70.68 -20.56 -27.51
N ALA A 15 -70.35 -19.40 -28.11
CA ALA A 15 -71.16 -18.48 -28.91
C ALA A 15 -72.18 -17.57 -28.17
N ALA A 16 -71.89 -16.28 -27.96
CA ALA A 16 -71.90 -15.17 -28.93
C ALA A 16 -73.28 -14.53 -29.13
N ALA A 17 -73.41 -13.25 -28.74
CA ALA A 17 -74.40 -12.31 -29.26
C ALA A 17 -73.79 -10.88 -29.36
N TYR A 18 -73.74 -10.40 -30.60
CA TYR A 18 -73.47 -9.04 -31.11
C TYR A 18 -74.62 -8.04 -30.73
N PRO A 19 -74.72 -6.75 -31.20
CA PRO A 19 -73.92 -6.01 -32.21
C PRO A 19 -73.65 -4.47 -32.01
N ARG A 20 -72.70 -3.96 -32.85
CA ARG A 20 -72.68 -2.71 -33.69
C ARG A 20 -72.66 -1.33 -32.98
N THR A 21 -71.95 -0.28 -33.43
CA THR A 21 -71.27 0.14 -34.68
C THR A 21 -70.57 1.48 -34.33
N THR A 22 -69.38 1.88 -34.80
CA THR A 22 -69.08 2.42 -36.14
C THR A 22 -67.55 2.61 -36.32
N LEU A 23 -67.08 2.43 -37.56
CA LEU A 23 -65.80 2.89 -38.17
C LEU A 23 -66.22 3.58 -39.50
N PRO A 24 -65.36 4.25 -40.31
CA PRO A 24 -63.93 4.58 -40.16
C PRO A 24 -63.55 6.03 -40.59
N LEU A 25 -62.33 6.50 -40.29
CA LEU A 25 -61.59 7.34 -41.26
C LEU A 25 -60.08 7.27 -41.04
N ARG A 26 -59.37 6.95 -42.12
CA ARG A 26 -57.95 6.60 -42.21
C ARG A 26 -57.22 7.71 -42.95
N ARG A 27 -56.28 8.42 -42.31
CA ARG A 27 -55.14 9.09 -42.97
C ARG A 27 -53.89 9.04 -42.07
N ARG A 28 -52.77 8.72 -42.72
CA ARG A 28 -51.49 8.19 -42.20
C ARG A 28 -50.66 9.24 -41.44
N PRO A 29 -49.85 8.84 -40.43
CA PRO A 29 -48.64 9.57 -40.04
C PRO A 29 -47.40 8.71 -40.34
N GLY A 30 -47.03 8.61 -41.62
CA GLY A 30 -45.77 8.00 -42.05
C GLY A 30 -44.57 8.97 -42.05
N LEU A 31 -44.78 10.26 -41.74
CA LEU A 31 -43.71 11.25 -41.72
C LEU A 31 -43.24 11.63 -40.31
N LEU A 32 -44.09 11.53 -39.28
CA LEU A 32 -43.68 11.82 -37.89
C LEU A 32 -42.80 10.71 -37.30
N ALA A 33 -43.04 9.45 -37.65
CA ALA A 33 -42.19 8.33 -37.21
C ALA A 33 -40.81 8.38 -37.87
N LEU A 34 -40.72 8.78 -39.16
CA LEU A 34 -39.42 8.97 -39.82
C LEU A 34 -38.67 10.20 -39.29
N PHE A 35 -39.37 11.28 -38.93
CA PHE A 35 -38.73 12.45 -38.31
C PHE A 35 -38.23 12.16 -36.89
N LEU A 36 -38.98 11.37 -36.10
CA LEU A 36 -38.55 10.92 -34.78
C LEU A 36 -37.38 9.93 -34.86
N ILE A 37 -37.35 9.04 -35.85
CA ILE A 37 -36.22 8.12 -36.04
C ILE A 37 -34.99 8.88 -36.56
N LEU A 38 -35.14 9.90 -37.42
CA LEU A 38 -34.02 10.74 -37.85
C LEU A 38 -33.48 11.63 -36.70
N LEU A 39 -34.36 12.14 -35.81
CA LEU A 39 -33.96 12.87 -34.59
C LEU A 39 -33.29 11.95 -33.56
N CYS A 40 -33.71 10.69 -33.44
CA CYS A 40 -33.04 9.68 -32.62
C CYS A 40 -31.69 9.25 -33.22
N PHE A 41 -31.55 9.17 -34.55
CA PHE A 41 -30.27 8.86 -35.20
C PHE A 41 -29.29 10.05 -35.24
N LEU A 42 -29.78 11.30 -35.32
CA LEU A 42 -28.94 12.50 -35.21
C LEU A 42 -28.52 12.81 -33.77
N SER A 43 -29.28 12.35 -32.76
CA SER A 43 -28.84 12.37 -31.36
C SER A 43 -27.90 11.22 -31.00
N PHE A 44 -27.85 10.15 -31.81
CA PHE A 44 -26.90 9.04 -31.64
C PHE A 44 -25.52 9.27 -32.29
N GLN A 45 -25.34 10.33 -33.10
CA GLN A 45 -24.07 10.64 -33.78
C GLN A 45 -23.36 11.92 -33.26
N VAL A 46 -23.86 12.55 -32.18
CA VAL A 46 -23.17 13.66 -31.50
C VAL A 46 -22.70 13.29 -30.07
N VAL A 47 -22.89 12.04 -29.63
CA VAL A 47 -22.32 11.52 -28.37
C VAL A 47 -21.13 10.59 -28.67
N ILE A 48 -20.15 11.09 -29.44
CA ILE A 48 -18.80 10.50 -29.50
C ILE A 48 -17.80 11.64 -29.31
N HIS A 49 -17.79 12.23 -28.11
CA HIS A 49 -16.64 12.84 -27.45
C HIS A 49 -17.11 13.63 -26.22
N VAL A 50 -17.31 12.94 -25.09
CA VAL A 50 -17.20 13.57 -23.77
C VAL A 50 -16.41 12.61 -22.86
N PRO A 51 -15.35 13.08 -22.17
CA PRO A 51 -14.51 12.23 -21.35
C PRO A 51 -15.26 11.72 -20.13
N ALA A 52 -15.04 10.44 -19.81
CA ALA A 52 -15.44 9.82 -18.56
C ALA A 52 -14.96 10.64 -17.34
N THR A 53 -15.90 11.18 -16.58
CA THR A 53 -15.69 11.73 -15.23
C THR A 53 -16.26 10.73 -14.22
N ARG A 54 -15.43 9.80 -13.73
CA ARG A 54 -14.67 9.84 -12.47
C ARG A 54 -15.51 9.53 -11.21
N SER A 55 -15.33 8.30 -10.76
CA SER A 55 -15.76 7.72 -9.48
C SER A 55 -15.10 8.37 -8.27
N ALA A 56 -15.88 8.60 -7.22
CA ALA A 56 -15.39 8.97 -5.89
C ALA A 56 -14.81 7.72 -5.18
N VAL A 57 -13.65 7.86 -4.52
CA VAL A 57 -13.10 6.88 -3.59
C VAL A 57 -13.24 7.48 -2.19
N SER A 58 -13.98 6.82 -1.31
CA SER A 58 -14.13 7.28 0.09
C SER A 58 -12.93 6.83 0.93
N GLN A 59 -12.13 7.78 1.41
CA GLN A 59 -11.30 7.61 2.60
C GLN A 59 -11.65 8.72 3.59
N TRP A 60 -11.95 8.30 4.82
CA TRP A 60 -12.38 9.17 5.92
C TRP A 60 -11.17 9.64 6.73
N LEU A 61 -10.98 10.94 6.83
CA LEU A 61 -9.98 11.57 7.69
C LEU A 61 -10.63 12.73 8.44
N PHE A 62 -10.58 12.69 9.77
CA PHE A 62 -10.95 13.81 10.65
C PHE A 62 -9.71 14.65 10.98
N SER A 63 -9.86 15.97 11.02
CA SER A 63 -8.92 16.84 11.73
C SER A 63 -9.68 17.91 12.50
N GLY A 64 -9.24 18.12 13.73
CA GLY A 64 -9.91 18.90 14.76
C GLY A 64 -9.49 20.37 14.86
N HIS A 65 -10.05 20.96 15.91
CA HIS A 65 -10.00 22.36 16.30
C HIS A 65 -8.60 22.99 16.37
N ARG A 66 -8.56 24.24 15.93
CA ARG A 66 -7.55 25.23 16.26
C ARG A 66 -7.94 25.85 17.60
N ALA A 67 -7.08 25.72 18.60
CA ALA A 67 -7.18 26.49 19.84
C ALA A 67 -6.90 27.97 19.53
N ASP A 68 -7.82 28.84 19.93
CA ASP A 68 -7.58 30.27 20.02
C ASP A 68 -7.81 30.71 21.47
N HIS A 69 -6.92 31.56 21.96
CA HIS A 69 -6.91 32.05 23.33
C HIS A 69 -8.02 33.10 23.53
N GLY A 70 -8.85 32.94 24.55
CA GLY A 70 -9.84 33.96 24.94
C GLY A 70 -10.48 33.68 26.31
N THR A 71 -10.01 34.40 27.32
CA THR A 71 -10.64 34.81 28.60
C THR A 71 -11.92 34.14 29.12
N ARG A 72 -11.84 33.72 30.40
CA ARG A 72 -12.92 33.39 31.35
C ARG A 72 -14.15 34.31 31.25
N ASP A 73 -15.34 33.70 31.29
CA ASP A 73 -16.39 34.05 32.26
C ASP A 73 -17.47 32.94 32.40
N ASN A 74 -18.08 32.89 33.58
CA ASN A 74 -18.91 31.83 34.18
C ASN A 74 -20.19 31.45 33.40
N CYS A 75 -20.49 30.14 33.36
CA CYS A 75 -21.88 29.66 33.57
C CYS A 75 -21.91 28.17 33.95
N PRO A 76 -22.47 27.78 35.11
CA PRO A 76 -22.65 26.37 35.45
C PRO A 76 -24.01 25.86 34.92
N GLY A 77 -23.97 24.81 34.09
CA GLY A 77 -25.16 24.02 33.75
C GLY A 77 -26.00 24.56 32.59
N CYS A 78 -25.50 24.46 31.36
CA CYS A 78 -26.35 24.45 30.16
C CYS A 78 -25.86 23.35 29.21
N SER A 79 -26.67 22.30 29.09
CA SER A 79 -26.56 21.22 28.13
C SER A 79 -27.14 21.65 26.77
N LYS A 80 -26.43 21.36 25.67
CA LYS A 80 -26.99 20.97 24.36
C LYS A 80 -25.89 20.59 23.35
N LEU A 81 -26.01 19.38 22.80
CA LEU A 81 -25.43 18.92 21.53
C LEU A 81 -25.68 19.96 20.44
N GLN A 82 -24.64 20.61 19.88
CA GLN A 82 -24.81 21.35 18.60
C GLN A 82 -23.53 21.77 17.85
N ASP A 83 -22.42 21.01 17.90
CA ASP A 83 -21.18 21.41 17.20
C ASP A 83 -20.57 20.31 16.30
N VAL A 84 -21.41 19.68 15.46
CA VAL A 84 -20.98 18.67 14.46
C VAL A 84 -21.06 19.20 13.01
N ASP A 85 -21.55 20.42 12.78
CA ASP A 85 -21.93 20.91 11.44
C ASP A 85 -20.84 21.60 10.60
N LYS A 86 -19.56 21.55 11.01
CA LYS A 86 -18.44 22.20 10.28
C LYS A 86 -17.25 21.27 9.98
N ALA A 87 -17.50 20.03 9.57
CA ALA A 87 -16.44 19.16 9.04
C ALA A 87 -16.21 19.43 7.53
N GLU A 88 -15.02 19.92 7.17
CA GLU A 88 -14.50 19.93 5.79
C GLU A 88 -13.74 18.62 5.52
N LYS A 89 -14.03 17.96 4.38
CA LYS A 89 -13.44 16.69 3.94
C LYS A 89 -12.59 16.88 2.69
N THR A 90 -11.41 16.26 2.63
CA THR A 90 -10.56 16.27 1.43
C THR A 90 -10.56 14.89 0.75
N ILE A 91 -10.88 14.83 -0.54
CA ILE A 91 -10.94 13.60 -1.35
C ILE A 91 -9.70 13.54 -2.25
N ALA A 92 -8.98 12.41 -2.24
CA ALA A 92 -7.90 12.12 -3.17
C ALA A 92 -8.37 11.14 -4.26
N SER A 93 -8.13 11.45 -5.53
CA SER A 93 -8.44 10.58 -6.66
C SER A 93 -7.21 10.38 -7.52
N THR A 94 -6.99 9.15 -8.01
CA THR A 94 -5.90 8.85 -8.93
C THR A 94 -6.44 8.75 -10.34
N ASP A 95 -5.80 9.43 -11.29
CA ASP A 95 -6.20 9.30 -12.70
C ASP A 95 -5.56 8.10 -13.40
N GLN A 96 -5.98 7.87 -14.64
CA GLN A 96 -5.50 6.79 -15.51
C GLN A 96 -3.98 6.80 -15.79
N HIS A 97 -3.27 7.86 -15.38
CA HIS A 97 -1.80 7.97 -15.49
C HIS A 97 -1.11 7.87 -14.13
N GLY A 98 -1.83 7.46 -13.07
CA GLY A 98 -1.27 7.34 -11.72
C GLY A 98 -1.12 8.68 -10.97
N ARG A 99 -1.66 9.79 -11.49
CA ARG A 99 -1.53 11.11 -10.84
C ARG A 99 -2.65 11.34 -9.82
N ILE A 100 -2.28 11.76 -8.61
CA ILE A 100 -3.21 12.00 -7.50
C ILE A 100 -3.73 13.47 -7.55
N LYS A 101 -5.05 13.67 -7.48
CA LYS A 101 -5.76 14.96 -7.39
C LYS A 101 -6.56 15.07 -6.09
N LEU A 102 -6.57 16.25 -5.45
CA LEU A 102 -7.24 16.51 -4.17
C LEU A 102 -8.43 17.49 -4.32
N PHE A 103 -9.58 17.23 -3.67
CA PHE A 103 -10.79 18.07 -3.67
C PHE A 103 -11.29 18.31 -2.23
N LYS A 104 -11.89 19.46 -1.90
CA LYS A 104 -12.44 19.77 -0.55
C LYS A 104 -13.97 19.96 -0.58
N ILE A 105 -14.69 19.38 0.38
CA ILE A 105 -16.17 19.34 0.46
C ILE A 105 -16.65 19.55 1.90
N THR A 106 -17.82 20.19 2.12
CA THR A 106 -18.39 20.43 3.48
C THR A 106 -19.51 19.46 3.86
N ALA A 107 -19.70 19.18 5.16
CA ALA A 107 -20.67 18.20 5.69
C ALA A 107 -22.15 18.46 5.33
N ARG A 108 -22.55 19.72 5.06
CA ARG A 108 -23.93 20.06 4.63
C ARG A 108 -24.33 19.42 3.29
N GLU A 109 -23.36 19.12 2.44
CA GLU A 109 -23.61 18.54 1.11
C GLU A 109 -23.89 17.02 1.15
N PHE A 110 -23.68 16.36 2.29
CA PHE A 110 -23.96 14.93 2.48
C PHE A 110 -25.37 14.64 3.03
N GLY A 111 -26.03 15.64 3.64
CA GLY A 111 -27.26 15.45 4.44
C GLY A 111 -28.56 15.87 3.77
N SER A 112 -28.52 16.57 2.63
CA SER A 112 -29.72 16.97 1.91
C SER A 112 -30.08 15.93 0.85
N SER A 113 -31.34 15.48 0.85
CA SER A 113 -31.95 14.62 -0.18
C SER A 113 -31.98 15.24 -1.59
N SER A 114 -31.37 16.42 -1.76
CA SER A 114 -31.29 17.21 -2.99
C SER A 114 -30.24 16.72 -3.99
N ILE A 115 -29.46 15.67 -3.67
CA ILE A 115 -28.54 15.04 -4.65
C ILE A 115 -29.31 14.41 -5.83
N TRP A 116 -30.62 14.21 -5.70
CA TRP A 116 -31.48 13.66 -6.75
C TRP A 116 -32.20 14.71 -7.62
N GLU A 117 -31.81 16.00 -7.56
CA GLU A 117 -32.30 17.00 -8.52
C GLU A 117 -31.18 17.56 -9.42
N ASN A 118 -31.52 17.59 -10.71
CA ASN A 118 -30.65 17.76 -11.87
C ASN A 118 -29.98 19.17 -11.89
N PRO A 119 -28.64 19.32 -11.88
CA PRO A 119 -27.98 20.62 -11.74
C PRO A 119 -27.95 21.52 -13.00
N TRP A 120 -28.54 21.11 -14.12
CA TRP A 120 -28.37 21.78 -15.42
C TRP A 120 -29.50 22.74 -15.81
N LEU A 121 -30.00 23.54 -14.86
CA LEU A 121 -30.82 24.72 -15.18
C LEU A 121 -30.06 26.00 -14.84
N PRO A 122 -29.92 26.94 -15.78
CA PRO A 122 -29.17 28.17 -15.56
C PRO A 122 -29.98 29.10 -14.66
N ARG A 123 -29.35 29.65 -13.62
CA ARG A 123 -29.88 30.82 -12.91
C ARG A 123 -28.83 31.92 -12.81
N ASP A 124 -29.35 33.13 -12.89
CA ASP A 124 -28.73 34.32 -13.48
C ASP A 124 -27.57 34.95 -12.71
N ARG A 125 -26.72 35.64 -13.47
CA ARG A 125 -25.67 36.54 -12.99
C ARG A 125 -26.28 37.87 -12.51
N GLN A 126 -25.77 38.43 -11.40
CA GLN A 126 -25.10 39.75 -11.35
C GLN A 126 -24.60 40.11 -9.91
N PRO A 127 -23.73 41.15 -9.72
CA PRO A 127 -22.42 40.99 -9.08
C PRO A 127 -22.27 41.71 -7.73
N VAL A 128 -21.23 41.35 -6.96
CA VAL A 128 -20.64 42.27 -5.97
C VAL A 128 -19.12 42.20 -6.04
N ALA A 129 -18.52 43.37 -6.26
CA ALA A 129 -17.09 43.62 -6.32
C ALA A 129 -16.46 43.72 -4.93
N GLY A 130 -15.18 43.36 -4.81
CA GLY A 130 -14.38 43.70 -3.63
C GLY A 130 -13.07 42.94 -3.49
N THR A 131 -11.98 43.56 -3.97
CA THR A 131 -10.60 43.42 -3.47
C THR A 131 -9.75 42.25 -3.99
N LEU A 132 -9.26 42.41 -5.23
CA LEU A 132 -8.00 41.82 -5.71
C LEU A 132 -6.88 42.85 -5.50
N ARG A 133 -6.07 42.67 -4.44
CA ARG A 133 -4.71 43.21 -4.35
C ARG A 133 -3.98 42.54 -3.18
N GLN A 134 -3.17 41.54 -3.49
CA GLN A 134 -1.87 41.21 -2.88
C GLN A 134 -1.59 39.73 -3.09
N GLN A 135 -0.80 39.40 -4.13
CA GLN A 135 0.29 38.42 -4.08
C GLN A 135 0.92 38.24 -5.47
N GLU A 136 1.47 39.31 -6.03
CA GLU A 136 2.42 39.26 -7.16
C GLU A 136 3.43 40.39 -6.98
N ALA A 137 4.35 40.22 -6.02
CA ALA A 137 5.54 41.07 -5.88
C ALA A 137 6.56 40.42 -4.94
N ALA A 138 7.09 39.25 -5.30
CA ALA A 138 8.29 38.71 -4.65
C ALA A 138 9.01 37.71 -5.56
N ARG A 139 9.47 38.16 -6.75
CA ARG A 139 10.43 37.36 -7.53
C ARG A 139 11.46 38.12 -8.37
N ASP A 140 11.46 39.45 -8.42
CA ASP A 140 12.39 40.22 -9.26
C ASP A 140 13.37 41.14 -8.51
N ARG A 141 14.04 40.64 -7.47
CA ARG A 141 15.26 41.30 -6.94
C ARG A 141 16.26 40.29 -6.38
N LEU A 142 16.94 39.55 -7.26
CA LEU A 142 18.19 38.84 -6.91
C LEU A 142 19.10 38.57 -8.12
N LEU A 143 19.01 39.40 -9.16
CA LEU A 143 19.88 39.37 -10.33
C LEU A 143 20.32 40.79 -10.71
N ALA A 144 21.19 41.40 -9.89
CA ALA A 144 22.02 42.54 -10.30
C ALA A 144 23.02 42.91 -9.20
N SER A 145 24.18 42.26 -9.17
CA SER A 145 25.49 42.90 -8.88
C SER A 145 26.58 41.83 -8.86
N GLY A 146 27.24 41.63 -9.98
CA GLY A 146 28.29 40.63 -10.13
C GLY A 146 29.14 40.87 -11.36
N SER A 147 29.66 42.07 -11.51
CA SER A 147 30.79 42.36 -12.41
C SER A 147 31.50 43.58 -11.89
N GLU A 148 32.70 43.40 -11.34
CA GLU A 148 33.85 44.11 -11.88
C GLU A 148 35.16 43.49 -11.42
N THR A 149 35.94 43.19 -12.44
CA THR A 149 37.29 42.66 -12.52
C THR A 149 38.31 43.55 -11.83
N THR A 150 39.17 42.96 -11.00
CA THR A 150 40.42 43.57 -10.56
C THR A 150 41.46 43.50 -11.68
N ASN A 151 41.69 44.62 -12.37
CA ASN A 151 42.96 44.87 -13.05
C ASN A 151 43.86 45.67 -12.11
N LEU A 152 44.97 45.06 -11.75
CA LEU A 152 46.06 45.66 -11.01
C LEU A 152 47.01 46.29 -12.04
N SER A 153 46.96 47.61 -12.22
CA SER A 153 48.11 48.34 -12.78
C SER A 153 48.56 49.39 -11.77
N SER A 154 49.76 49.18 -11.29
CA SER A 154 50.60 50.08 -10.52
C SER A 154 50.77 51.44 -11.20
N THR A 155 50.31 52.49 -10.53
CA THR A 155 50.93 53.82 -10.58
C THR A 155 50.62 54.51 -9.26
N GLU A 156 51.56 54.42 -8.32
CA GLU A 156 51.58 55.25 -7.12
C GLU A 156 51.75 56.71 -7.54
N THR A 157 50.75 57.54 -7.25
CA THR A 157 50.95 58.97 -7.10
C THR A 157 50.90 59.26 -5.61
N LEU A 158 52.03 59.70 -5.05
CA LEU A 158 52.16 60.13 -3.66
C LEU A 158 51.11 61.21 -3.38
N ALA A 159 50.11 60.87 -2.56
CA ALA A 159 49.29 61.84 -1.86
C ALA A 159 49.32 61.50 -0.37
N THR A 160 50.21 62.19 0.33
CA THR A 160 50.32 62.26 1.79
C THR A 160 48.98 62.72 2.37
N THR A 161 48.12 61.77 2.71
CA THR A 161 46.97 62.03 3.59
C THR A 161 47.34 61.56 4.98
N ASN A 162 47.24 62.50 5.92
CA ASN A 162 47.54 62.33 7.33
C ASN A 162 46.50 61.35 7.93
N VAL A 163 46.75 60.04 7.84
CA VAL A 163 45.84 59.03 8.38
C VAL A 163 46.10 58.89 9.87
N ASP A 164 45.08 59.22 10.67
CA ASP A 164 45.05 59.03 12.12
C ASP A 164 45.63 57.65 12.54
N PRO A 165 46.67 57.60 13.39
CA PRO A 165 47.33 56.36 13.83
C PRO A 165 46.35 55.32 14.40
N ILE A 166 45.24 55.77 14.99
CA ILE A 166 44.21 54.90 15.55
C ILE A 166 43.40 54.22 14.44
N LYS A 167 43.10 54.93 13.34
CA LYS A 167 42.44 54.33 12.16
C LYS A 167 43.33 53.29 11.48
N LEU A 168 44.63 53.55 11.37
CA LEU A 168 45.58 52.59 10.79
C LEU A 168 45.66 51.30 11.63
N ARG A 169 45.78 51.45 12.96
CA ARG A 169 45.74 50.30 13.90
C ARG A 169 44.44 49.50 13.76
N ARG A 170 43.29 50.17 13.73
CA ARG A 170 41.97 49.52 13.55
C ARG A 170 41.89 48.75 12.23
N GLN A 171 42.47 49.27 11.15
CA GLN A 171 42.48 48.61 9.84
C GLN A 171 43.37 47.34 9.84
N VAL A 172 44.53 47.39 10.50
CA VAL A 172 45.41 46.22 10.70
C VAL A 172 44.71 45.14 11.53
N PHE A 173 44.04 45.52 12.63
CA PHE A 173 43.29 44.57 13.45
C PHE A 173 42.09 43.96 12.70
N ARG A 174 41.43 44.71 11.80
CA ARG A 174 40.37 44.19 10.93
C ARG A 174 40.93 43.18 9.91
N ARG A 175 42.09 43.48 9.29
CA ARG A 175 42.76 42.54 8.36
C ARG A 175 43.19 41.25 9.07
N ARG A 176 43.78 41.33 10.27
CA ARG A 176 44.16 40.15 11.07
C ARG A 176 42.95 39.28 11.44
N ARG A 177 41.82 39.89 11.84
CA ARG A 177 40.58 39.15 12.11
C ARG A 177 40.02 38.46 10.86
N LYS A 178 40.09 39.13 9.70
CA LYS A 178 39.65 38.54 8.42
C LYS A 178 40.52 37.35 8.03
N MET A 179 41.85 37.46 8.16
CA MET A 179 42.77 36.34 7.91
C MET A 179 42.54 35.17 8.86
N ARG A 180 42.31 35.44 10.15
CA ARG A 180 42.03 34.38 11.13
C ARG A 180 40.73 33.62 10.81
N ARG A 181 39.66 34.31 10.43
CA ARG A 181 38.41 33.67 9.97
C ARG A 181 38.59 32.85 8.70
N VAL A 182 39.38 33.33 7.74
CA VAL A 182 39.68 32.56 6.52
C VAL A 182 40.45 31.28 6.86
N GLN A 183 41.40 31.35 7.80
CA GLN A 183 42.16 30.19 8.23
C GLN A 183 41.32 29.18 9.03
N GLU A 184 40.39 29.65 9.86
CA GLU A 184 39.39 28.82 10.55
C GLU A 184 38.48 28.10 9.53
N LEU A 185 37.98 28.82 8.52
CA LEU A 185 37.16 28.24 7.45
C LEU A 185 37.92 27.17 6.65
N LEU A 186 39.20 27.39 6.34
CA LEU A 186 40.05 26.41 5.67
C LEU A 186 40.32 25.16 6.53
N GLN A 187 40.44 25.31 7.85
CA GLN A 187 40.56 24.16 8.76
C GLN A 187 39.24 23.38 8.87
N MET A 188 38.10 24.09 8.91
CA MET A 188 36.79 23.45 8.87
C MET A 188 36.57 22.68 7.57
N ASP A 189 36.97 23.24 6.42
CA ASP A 189 36.87 22.58 5.12
C ASP A 189 37.71 21.29 5.06
N LYS A 190 38.98 21.35 5.51
CA LYS A 190 39.84 20.15 5.64
C LYS A 190 39.27 19.09 6.58
N LYS A 191 38.64 19.52 7.68
CA LYS A 191 37.99 18.61 8.64
C LYS A 191 36.76 17.95 8.02
N VAL A 192 35.92 18.73 7.33
CA VAL A 192 34.74 18.21 6.60
C VAL A 192 35.17 17.23 5.51
N GLU A 193 36.24 17.53 4.77
CA GLU A 193 36.79 16.61 3.77
C GLU A 193 37.30 15.29 4.40
N LEU A 194 37.99 15.38 5.54
CA LEU A 194 38.45 14.20 6.28
C LEU A 194 37.28 13.38 6.84
N ASP A 195 36.25 14.04 7.38
CA ASP A 195 35.04 13.39 7.90
C ASP A 195 34.25 12.72 6.76
N MET A 196 34.10 13.39 5.61
CA MET A 196 33.51 12.79 4.40
C MET A 196 34.33 11.58 3.92
N ARG A 197 35.66 11.66 3.96
CA ARG A 197 36.55 10.55 3.56
C ARG A 197 36.41 9.36 4.51
N ASN A 198 36.34 9.61 5.82
CA ASN A 198 36.15 8.59 6.84
C ASN A 198 34.76 7.95 6.74
N ALA A 199 33.72 8.75 6.50
CA ALA A 199 32.38 8.27 6.23
C ALA A 199 32.34 7.38 4.98
N ALA A 200 33.01 7.79 3.90
CA ALA A 200 33.13 6.99 2.68
C ALA A 200 33.84 5.64 2.91
N ILE A 201 34.92 5.64 3.70
CA ILE A 201 35.66 4.42 4.05
C ILE A 201 34.77 3.50 4.89
N ASN A 202 34.06 4.02 5.89
CA ASN A 202 33.13 3.22 6.69
C ASN A 202 31.96 2.67 5.87
N SER A 203 31.35 3.48 4.98
CA SER A 203 30.31 3.01 4.06
C SER A 203 30.83 1.92 3.13
N SER A 204 32.07 2.02 2.64
CA SER A 204 32.69 0.98 1.81
C SER A 204 32.95 -0.33 2.56
N ARG A 205 33.24 -0.26 3.88
CA ARG A 205 33.42 -1.45 4.73
C ARG A 205 32.10 -2.18 5.00
N ASN A 206 31.00 -1.43 5.09
CA ASN A 206 29.67 -1.96 5.34
C ASN A 206 28.91 -2.34 4.06
N PHE A 207 29.49 -2.05 2.89
CA PHE A 207 28.92 -2.44 1.61
C PHE A 207 29.05 -3.96 1.41
N ASN A 208 27.92 -4.66 1.47
CA ASN A 208 27.87 -6.11 1.30
C ASN A 208 28.09 -6.47 -0.19
N ASN A 209 29.29 -6.95 -0.53
CA ASN A 209 29.65 -7.37 -1.89
C ASN A 209 28.98 -8.68 -2.37
N LYS A 210 28.10 -9.31 -1.58
CA LYS A 210 27.54 -10.63 -1.90
C LYS A 210 26.64 -10.72 -3.14
N VAL A 211 26.29 -9.61 -3.80
CA VAL A 211 25.42 -9.62 -5.01
C VAL A 211 26.11 -9.13 -6.29
N ARG A 212 27.41 -8.86 -6.30
CA ARG A 212 28.11 -8.56 -7.56
C ARG A 212 29.56 -9.02 -7.51
N GLY A 213 29.84 -10.15 -8.15
CA GLY A 213 31.20 -10.54 -8.49
C GLY A 213 31.90 -9.42 -9.27
N SER A 214 32.90 -8.81 -8.64
CA SER A 214 34.07 -8.13 -9.22
C SER A 214 33.89 -7.45 -10.59
N TYR A 215 33.48 -6.18 -10.59
CA TYR A 215 33.41 -5.33 -11.79
C TYR A 215 34.58 -4.35 -11.80
N ASN A 216 35.58 -4.59 -12.64
CA ASN A 216 36.55 -3.57 -13.05
C ASN A 216 37.11 -3.91 -14.44
N ILE A 217 36.90 -3.02 -15.39
CA ILE A 217 37.31 -3.11 -16.81
C ILE A 217 38.85 -3.14 -17.00
N TRP A 218 39.61 -2.86 -15.94
CA TRP A 218 41.07 -2.76 -15.98
C TRP A 218 41.80 -4.03 -15.53
N ARG A 219 41.07 -5.09 -15.12
CA ARG A 219 41.68 -6.40 -14.90
C ARG A 219 41.60 -7.21 -16.20
N PRO A 220 42.74 -7.64 -16.78
CA PRO A 220 42.76 -8.45 -18.00
C PRO A 220 42.00 -9.78 -17.89
N GLU A 221 41.78 -10.25 -16.67
CA GLU A 221 41.30 -11.60 -16.33
C GLU A 221 39.78 -11.80 -16.48
N PHE A 222 38.99 -10.75 -16.77
CA PHE A 222 37.54 -10.85 -16.92
C PHE A 222 37.02 -10.29 -18.25
N ARG A 223 37.37 -10.95 -19.35
CA ARG A 223 36.61 -10.87 -20.61
C ARG A 223 35.52 -11.94 -20.58
N PHE A 224 34.32 -11.61 -20.09
CA PHE A 224 33.14 -12.41 -20.40
C PHE A 224 32.63 -12.07 -21.82
N ILE A 225 32.24 -13.11 -22.53
CA ILE A 225 31.56 -13.06 -23.83
C ILE A 225 30.10 -12.65 -23.54
N ASN A 226 29.78 -11.37 -23.64
CA ASN A 226 28.39 -10.87 -23.65
C ASN A 226 28.18 -10.07 -24.94
N THR A 227 27.02 -10.26 -25.58
CA THR A 227 26.64 -9.72 -26.89
C THR A 227 26.40 -8.21 -26.90
N ASP A 228 26.09 -7.60 -25.75
CA ASP A 228 25.73 -6.18 -25.63
C ASP A 228 26.94 -5.25 -25.39
N SER A 229 27.91 -5.30 -26.30
CA SER A 229 29.16 -4.55 -26.16
C SER A 229 28.99 -3.04 -26.43
N THR A 230 28.03 -2.66 -27.26
CA THR A 230 27.86 -1.28 -27.75
C THR A 230 27.10 -0.42 -26.74
N LEU A 231 25.98 -0.90 -26.21
CA LEU A 231 25.19 -0.24 -25.19
C LEU A 231 26.03 0.00 -23.92
N ARG A 232 26.83 -0.98 -23.52
CA ARG A 232 27.73 -0.86 -22.38
C ARG A 232 28.80 0.21 -22.63
N LEU A 233 29.44 0.17 -23.80
CA LEU A 233 30.44 1.18 -24.20
C LEU A 233 29.84 2.59 -24.14
N MET A 234 28.67 2.81 -24.72
CA MET A 234 28.04 4.13 -24.73
C MET A 234 27.68 4.61 -23.33
N LYS A 235 27.19 3.72 -22.46
CA LYS A 235 26.92 4.04 -21.04
C LYS A 235 28.20 4.46 -20.30
N ASP A 236 29.31 3.75 -20.50
CA ASP A 236 30.61 4.07 -19.90
C ASP A 236 31.16 5.40 -20.44
N GLN A 237 31.06 5.63 -21.75
CA GLN A 237 31.46 6.89 -22.37
C GLN A 237 30.66 8.08 -21.82
N ILE A 238 29.35 7.95 -21.59
CA ILE A 238 28.53 9.01 -20.98
C ILE A 238 29.02 9.33 -19.56
N ILE A 239 29.40 8.33 -18.77
CA ILE A 239 29.95 8.54 -17.42
C ILE A 239 31.24 9.36 -17.51
N MET A 240 32.16 8.97 -18.38
CA MET A 240 33.42 9.68 -18.61
C MET A 240 33.20 11.08 -19.19
N ALA A 241 32.21 11.26 -20.06
CA ALA A 241 31.89 12.56 -20.64
C ALA A 241 31.34 13.52 -19.58
N LYS A 242 30.47 13.03 -18.69
CA LYS A 242 29.99 13.80 -17.52
C LYS A 242 31.13 14.20 -16.61
N LEU A 243 32.07 13.28 -16.35
CA LEU A 243 33.27 13.56 -15.58
C LEU A 243 34.08 14.71 -16.23
N TYR A 244 34.46 14.57 -17.50
CA TYR A 244 35.23 15.60 -18.18
C TYR A 244 34.47 16.91 -18.34
N ALA A 245 33.15 16.89 -18.52
CA ALA A 245 32.34 18.10 -18.56
C ALA A 245 32.44 18.86 -17.23
N THR A 246 32.38 18.14 -16.09
CA THR A 246 32.56 18.80 -14.79
C THR A 246 33.97 19.34 -14.57
N LEU A 247 34.99 18.69 -15.14
CA LEU A 247 36.37 19.19 -15.11
C LEU A 247 36.55 20.41 -16.00
N ALA A 248 35.98 20.40 -17.21
CA ALA A 248 35.97 21.53 -18.14
C ALA A 248 35.35 22.79 -17.49
N LEU A 249 34.23 22.64 -16.77
CA LEU A 249 33.65 23.73 -15.99
C LEU A 249 34.61 24.27 -14.92
N SER A 250 35.32 23.38 -14.22
CA SER A 250 36.26 23.79 -13.17
C SER A 250 37.52 24.48 -13.70
N GLN A 251 37.95 24.11 -14.91
CA GLN A 251 39.13 24.66 -15.58
C GLN A 251 38.80 25.85 -16.50
N LYS A 252 37.52 26.26 -16.56
CA LYS A 252 37.01 27.36 -17.42
C LYS A 252 37.21 27.11 -18.91
N GLU A 253 36.95 25.88 -19.36
CA GLU A 253 36.95 25.46 -20.76
C GLU A 253 35.50 25.31 -21.29
N PRO A 254 34.81 26.41 -21.67
CA PRO A 254 33.39 26.39 -22.01
C PRO A 254 33.10 25.64 -23.31
N ASP A 255 34.00 25.68 -24.28
CA ASP A 255 33.82 25.03 -25.59
C ASP A 255 33.87 23.51 -25.44
N MET A 256 34.83 23.00 -24.66
CA MET A 256 34.94 21.58 -24.36
C MET A 256 33.72 21.08 -23.56
N TYR A 257 33.24 21.87 -22.60
CA TYR A 257 32.01 21.57 -21.88
C TYR A 257 30.80 21.47 -22.82
N ALA A 258 30.62 22.44 -23.72
CA ALA A 258 29.50 22.45 -24.67
C ALA A 258 29.54 21.24 -25.62
N LEU A 259 30.73 20.89 -26.13
CA LEU A 259 30.92 19.72 -26.99
C LEU A 259 30.60 18.40 -26.28
N LEU A 260 31.08 18.23 -25.04
CA LEU A 260 30.79 17.05 -24.23
C LEU A 260 29.30 16.95 -23.92
N MET A 261 28.65 18.04 -23.52
CA MET A 261 27.20 18.05 -23.24
C MET A 261 26.36 17.75 -24.48
N LYS A 262 26.77 18.24 -25.66
CA LYS A 262 26.13 17.89 -26.94
C LYS A 262 26.21 16.40 -27.21
N CYS A 263 27.40 15.81 -27.11
CA CYS A 263 27.61 14.38 -27.36
C CYS A 263 26.85 13.51 -26.35
N ILE A 264 26.77 13.95 -25.07
CA ILE A 264 25.98 13.26 -24.04
C ILE A 264 24.52 13.18 -24.46
N LYS A 265 23.93 14.31 -24.88
CA LYS A 265 22.52 14.37 -25.28
C LYS A 265 22.23 13.47 -26.50
N GLU A 266 23.10 13.52 -27.51
CA GLU A 266 22.95 12.70 -28.72
C GLU A 266 23.09 11.20 -28.40
N SER A 267 24.05 10.84 -27.56
CA SER A 267 24.24 9.44 -27.13
C SER A 267 23.08 8.94 -26.28
N GLN A 268 22.53 9.77 -25.38
CA GLN A 268 21.34 9.42 -24.60
C GLN A 268 20.10 9.24 -25.49
N THR A 269 19.96 10.05 -26.53
CA THR A 269 18.84 9.94 -27.49
C THR A 269 18.94 8.65 -28.31
N ALA A 270 20.15 8.28 -28.74
CA ALA A 270 20.38 7.04 -29.48
C ALA A 270 20.23 5.77 -28.61
N ILE A 271 20.47 5.88 -27.29
CA ILE A 271 20.21 4.79 -26.34
C ILE A 271 18.70 4.67 -26.04
N GLY A 272 18.01 5.79 -25.82
CA GLY A 272 16.59 5.77 -25.43
C GLY A 272 16.34 4.87 -24.21
N ASP A 273 15.39 3.95 -24.35
CA ASP A 273 15.02 2.95 -23.34
C ASP A 273 15.64 1.56 -23.60
N ALA A 274 16.62 1.45 -24.50
CA ALA A 274 17.22 0.18 -24.90
C ALA A 274 17.89 -0.58 -23.73
N LEU A 275 17.54 -1.85 -23.59
CA LEU A 275 18.09 -2.78 -22.61
C LEU A 275 19.18 -3.68 -23.20
N ILE A 276 19.14 -3.94 -24.50
CA ILE A 276 20.08 -4.77 -25.27
C ILE A 276 20.53 -4.06 -26.56
N ASP A 277 21.64 -4.50 -27.17
CA ASP A 277 22.22 -3.84 -28.35
C ASP A 277 21.27 -3.82 -29.55
N SER A 278 20.40 -4.82 -29.71
CA SER A 278 19.44 -4.89 -30.83
C SER A 278 18.32 -3.85 -30.76
N GLU A 279 18.11 -3.22 -29.61
CA GLU A 279 17.11 -2.16 -29.40
C GLU A 279 17.68 -0.76 -29.62
N LEU A 280 18.99 -0.64 -29.87
CA LEU A 280 19.65 0.64 -30.10
C LEU A 280 19.20 1.26 -31.42
N ASP A 281 19.15 2.59 -31.44
CA ASP A 281 18.95 3.33 -32.69
C ASP A 281 20.08 3.03 -33.68
N SER A 282 19.76 3.04 -34.97
CA SER A 282 20.73 2.82 -36.06
C SER A 282 21.95 3.76 -36.00
N SER A 283 21.80 4.97 -35.44
CA SER A 283 22.89 5.94 -35.28
C SER A 283 23.79 5.68 -34.07
N ALA A 284 23.47 4.73 -33.19
CA ALA A 284 24.15 4.50 -31.91
C ALA A 284 25.67 4.30 -32.08
N LEU A 285 26.08 3.51 -33.08
CA LEU A 285 27.51 3.26 -33.35
C LEU A 285 28.25 4.54 -33.78
N GLU A 286 27.63 5.38 -34.61
CA GLU A 286 28.21 6.65 -35.05
C GLU A 286 28.31 7.63 -33.89
N ARG A 287 27.29 7.69 -33.02
CA ARG A 287 27.33 8.51 -31.80
C ARG A 287 28.39 8.04 -30.83
N ALA A 288 28.58 6.73 -30.66
CA ALA A 288 29.64 6.17 -29.83
C ALA A 288 31.04 6.54 -30.33
N LYS A 289 31.24 6.52 -31.66
CA LYS A 289 32.50 6.97 -32.28
C LYS A 289 32.73 8.47 -32.06
N ALA A 290 31.73 9.30 -32.33
CA ALA A 290 31.81 10.74 -32.13
C ALA A 290 32.13 11.10 -30.67
N MET A 291 31.46 10.46 -29.71
CA MET A 291 31.75 10.60 -28.29
C MET A 291 33.18 10.16 -27.96
N GLY A 292 33.66 9.05 -28.52
CA GLY A 292 35.03 8.57 -28.34
C GLY A 292 36.09 9.59 -28.79
N HIS A 293 35.87 10.25 -29.93
CA HIS A 293 36.77 11.31 -30.41
C HIS A 293 36.81 12.53 -29.48
N VAL A 294 35.64 12.97 -29.00
CA VAL A 294 35.56 14.10 -28.06
C VAL A 294 36.18 13.74 -26.72
N LEU A 295 35.96 12.52 -26.21
CA LEU A 295 36.59 12.03 -24.97
C LEU A 295 38.11 11.95 -25.07
N SER A 296 38.65 11.51 -26.21
CA SER A 296 40.10 11.51 -26.44
C SER A 296 40.66 12.94 -26.38
N SER A 297 40.01 13.87 -27.07
CA SER A 297 40.40 15.29 -27.07
C SER A 297 40.30 15.91 -25.68
N ALA A 298 39.22 15.60 -24.94
CA ALA A 298 39.02 16.06 -23.57
C ALA A 298 40.05 15.47 -22.60
N ARG A 299 40.47 14.22 -22.79
CA ARG A 299 41.51 13.59 -21.96
C ARG A 299 42.83 14.34 -22.11
N ASP A 300 43.23 14.66 -23.34
CA ASP A 300 44.54 15.27 -23.59
C ASP A 300 44.66 16.68 -22.97
N VAL A 301 43.52 17.37 -22.77
CA VAL A 301 43.45 18.70 -22.15
C VAL A 301 43.15 18.66 -20.64
N LEU A 302 42.24 17.79 -20.19
CA LEU A 302 41.63 17.88 -18.84
C LEU A 302 42.08 16.77 -17.88
N TYR A 303 42.83 15.76 -18.35
CA TYR A 303 43.15 14.59 -17.54
C TYR A 303 44.20 14.89 -16.47
N SER A 304 43.82 14.68 -15.21
CA SER A 304 44.73 14.60 -14.07
C SER A 304 44.28 13.46 -13.18
N SER A 305 45.19 12.52 -12.87
CA SER A 305 44.88 11.30 -12.11
C SER A 305 44.22 11.59 -10.75
N GLY A 306 44.72 12.61 -10.04
CA GLY A 306 44.18 13.03 -8.73
C GLY A 306 42.77 13.62 -8.84
N GLU A 307 42.56 14.54 -9.79
CA GLU A 307 41.27 15.21 -9.97
C GLU A 307 40.20 14.27 -10.52
N VAL A 308 40.56 13.42 -11.49
CA VAL A 308 39.69 12.39 -12.05
C VAL A 308 39.25 11.41 -10.96
N SER A 309 40.19 10.89 -10.17
CA SER A 309 39.87 9.95 -9.08
C SER A 309 38.98 10.59 -8.00
N ARG A 310 39.29 11.83 -7.61
CA ARG A 310 38.48 12.60 -6.64
C ARG A 310 37.06 12.82 -7.17
N LYS A 311 36.92 13.22 -8.43
CA LYS A 311 35.61 13.55 -9.02
C LYS A 311 34.77 12.30 -9.29
N LEU A 312 35.38 11.20 -9.73
CA LEU A 312 34.71 9.90 -9.84
C LEU A 312 34.18 9.42 -8.49
N ARG A 313 34.93 9.60 -7.40
CA ARG A 313 34.48 9.26 -6.04
C ARG A 313 33.24 10.06 -5.63
N VAL A 314 33.23 11.36 -5.92
CA VAL A 314 32.06 12.23 -5.64
C VAL A 314 30.86 11.82 -6.49
N MET A 315 31.06 11.49 -7.77
CA MET A 315 29.99 11.01 -8.65
C MET A 315 29.41 9.67 -8.18
N LEU A 316 30.25 8.76 -7.70
CA LEU A 316 29.82 7.48 -7.13
C LEU A 316 28.94 7.71 -5.90
N GLN A 317 29.42 8.50 -4.92
CA GLN A 317 28.66 8.83 -3.72
C GLN A 317 27.33 9.51 -4.04
N SER A 318 27.32 10.47 -4.97
CA SER A 318 26.08 11.13 -5.40
C SER A 318 25.11 10.15 -6.05
N THR A 319 25.61 9.18 -6.83
CA THR A 319 24.78 8.16 -7.47
C THR A 319 24.23 7.17 -6.46
N GLU A 320 25.03 6.75 -5.48
CA GLU A 320 24.59 5.91 -4.36
C GLU A 320 23.45 6.58 -3.57
N LEU A 321 23.63 7.86 -3.21
CA LEU A 321 22.58 8.63 -2.53
C LEU A 321 21.30 8.75 -3.37
N ASN A 322 21.43 8.95 -4.68
CA ASN A 322 20.27 8.99 -5.59
C ASN A 322 19.58 7.64 -5.68
N ILE A 323 20.33 6.54 -5.77
CA ILE A 323 19.78 5.17 -5.78
C ILE A 323 19.03 4.91 -4.47
N ASP A 324 19.60 5.29 -3.34
CA ASP A 324 18.95 5.13 -2.03
C ASP A 324 17.68 5.99 -1.91
N ALA A 325 17.69 7.21 -2.44
CA ALA A 325 16.51 8.07 -2.49
C ALA A 325 15.40 7.43 -3.36
N VAL A 326 15.74 6.94 -4.56
CA VAL A 326 14.78 6.26 -5.45
C VAL A 326 14.29 4.95 -4.84
N LYS A 327 15.15 4.17 -4.18
CA LYS A 327 14.75 2.95 -3.45
C LYS A 327 13.77 3.26 -2.32
N LYS A 328 14.00 4.33 -1.56
CA LYS A 328 13.08 4.79 -0.50
C LYS A 328 11.74 5.22 -1.09
N GLN A 329 11.76 5.99 -2.18
CA GLN A 329 10.55 6.42 -2.88
C GLN A 329 9.76 5.21 -3.44
N ASN A 330 10.44 4.27 -4.11
CA ASN A 330 9.82 3.06 -4.63
C ASN A 330 9.21 2.21 -3.52
N SER A 331 9.94 2.01 -2.42
CA SER A 331 9.45 1.27 -1.25
C SER A 331 8.19 1.91 -0.66
N PHE A 332 8.14 3.25 -0.62
CA PHE A 332 6.96 3.98 -0.18
C PHE A 332 5.77 3.79 -1.14
N LEU A 333 5.98 3.90 -2.45
CA LEU A 333 4.94 3.72 -3.46
C LEU A 333 4.38 2.30 -3.47
N VAL A 334 5.24 1.28 -3.42
CA VAL A 334 4.84 -0.13 -3.32
C VAL A 334 3.99 -0.36 -2.07
N GLN A 335 4.40 0.19 -0.92
CA GLN A 335 3.62 0.08 0.31
C GLN A 335 2.26 0.79 0.22
N HIS A 336 2.19 1.91 -0.50
CA HIS A 336 0.93 2.61 -0.71
C HIS A 336 -0.01 1.81 -1.60
N ALA A 337 0.49 1.32 -2.73
CA ALA A 337 -0.29 0.53 -3.68
C ALA A 337 -0.71 -0.84 -3.10
N ALA A 338 0.08 -1.44 -2.22
CA ALA A 338 -0.31 -2.65 -1.49
C ALA A 338 -1.44 -2.44 -0.47
N LYS A 339 -1.72 -1.18 -0.08
CA LYS A 339 -2.76 -0.81 0.89
C LYS A 339 -4.05 -0.34 0.23
N THR A 340 -4.01 0.05 -1.05
CA THR A 340 -5.20 0.51 -1.76
C THR A 340 -6.09 -0.67 -2.12
N VAL A 341 -7.41 -0.50 -1.97
CA VAL A 341 -8.40 -1.45 -2.48
C VAL A 341 -8.49 -1.26 -4.00
N PRO A 342 -8.21 -2.29 -4.81
CA PRO A 342 -8.40 -2.23 -6.27
C PRO A 342 -9.84 -1.88 -6.64
N MET A 343 -10.01 -1.10 -7.71
CA MET A 343 -11.34 -0.70 -8.20
C MET A 343 -12.27 -1.90 -8.46
N PRO A 344 -11.82 -3.02 -9.05
CA PRO A 344 -12.67 -4.20 -9.24
C PRO A 344 -13.18 -4.80 -7.91
N LEU A 345 -12.33 -4.86 -6.89
CA LEU A 345 -12.74 -5.33 -5.55
C LEU A 345 -13.75 -4.38 -4.91
N HIS A 346 -13.56 -3.07 -5.06
CA HIS A 346 -14.51 -2.08 -4.56
C HIS A 346 -15.87 -2.19 -5.26
N CYS A 347 -15.89 -2.33 -6.59
CA CYS A 347 -17.08 -2.58 -7.38
C CYS A 347 -17.83 -3.82 -6.89
N LEU A 348 -17.13 -4.95 -6.73
CA LEU A 348 -17.71 -6.21 -6.29
C LEU A 348 -18.39 -6.05 -4.92
N HIS A 349 -17.68 -5.44 -3.96
CA HIS A 349 -18.21 -5.18 -2.64
C HIS A 349 -19.48 -4.31 -2.67
N MET A 350 -19.47 -3.23 -3.47
CA MET A 350 -20.62 -2.33 -3.59
C MET A 350 -21.84 -3.04 -4.17
N GLN A 351 -21.66 -3.83 -5.24
CA GLN A 351 -22.75 -4.58 -5.85
C GLN A 351 -23.35 -5.60 -4.88
N LEU A 352 -22.52 -6.41 -4.21
CA LEU A 352 -23.00 -7.39 -3.24
C LEU A 352 -23.72 -6.73 -2.05
N THR A 353 -23.25 -5.57 -1.61
CA THR A 353 -23.91 -4.80 -0.56
C THR A 353 -25.26 -4.27 -1.02
N THR A 354 -25.35 -3.75 -2.24
CA THR A 354 -26.62 -3.35 -2.87
C THR A 354 -27.57 -4.55 -2.89
N ASP A 355 -27.15 -5.68 -3.45
CA ASP A 355 -27.98 -6.89 -3.55
C ASP A 355 -28.45 -7.38 -2.18
N TYR A 356 -27.59 -7.31 -1.16
CA TYR A 356 -27.97 -7.66 0.21
C TYR A 356 -29.14 -6.82 0.71
N TYR A 357 -29.10 -5.49 0.55
CA TYR A 357 -30.15 -4.61 1.08
C TYR A 357 -31.40 -4.57 0.21
N PHE A 358 -31.26 -4.74 -1.11
CA PHE A 358 -32.39 -4.75 -2.05
C PHE A 358 -33.10 -6.10 -2.16
N ARG A 359 -32.53 -7.18 -1.62
CA ARG A 359 -33.20 -8.48 -1.50
C ARG A 359 -34.29 -8.44 -0.42
N ASP A 360 -35.48 -8.95 -0.74
CA ASP A 360 -36.63 -9.03 0.17
C ASP A 360 -36.29 -9.81 1.45
N ASP A 361 -36.74 -9.32 2.60
CA ASP A 361 -36.43 -9.89 3.93
C ASP A 361 -36.82 -11.38 4.05
N VAL A 362 -37.88 -11.81 3.34
CA VAL A 362 -38.34 -13.22 3.28
C VAL A 362 -37.28 -14.17 2.70
N THR A 363 -36.40 -13.69 1.83
CA THR A 363 -35.29 -14.50 1.25
C THR A 363 -33.95 -14.32 1.97
N LYS A 364 -33.84 -13.32 2.85
CA LYS A 364 -32.75 -13.24 3.85
C LYS A 364 -33.00 -14.26 4.95
N GLU A 365 -34.27 -14.44 5.31
CA GLU A 365 -34.72 -15.50 6.22
C GLU A 365 -34.55 -16.87 5.60
N HIS A 366 -34.72 -17.14 4.29
CA HIS A 366 -34.55 -18.48 3.69
C HIS A 366 -33.17 -19.19 3.89
N PHE A 367 -32.14 -18.49 4.37
CA PHE A 367 -30.90 -19.13 4.89
C PHE A 367 -31.02 -19.60 6.36
N ASP A 368 -32.02 -19.09 7.08
CA ASP A 368 -32.46 -19.34 8.46
C ASP A 368 -33.90 -19.97 8.56
N ASP A 369 -34.66 -20.18 7.47
CA ASP A 369 -36.17 -20.28 7.50
C ASP A 369 -36.81 -21.68 7.51
N ASP A 370 -36.09 -22.72 7.93
CA ASP A 370 -36.78 -23.81 8.61
C ASP A 370 -36.27 -23.74 10.03
N ALA A 371 -37.12 -23.44 11.02
CA ALA A 371 -36.71 -23.41 12.42
C ALA A 371 -35.97 -24.70 12.85
N LEU A 372 -36.29 -25.83 12.20
CA LEU A 372 -35.58 -27.10 12.34
C LEU A 372 -34.18 -27.08 11.72
N LYS A 373 -34.01 -26.49 10.53
CA LYS A 373 -32.70 -26.33 9.89
C LYS A 373 -31.86 -25.28 10.60
N ALA A 374 -32.44 -24.21 11.11
CA ALA A 374 -31.73 -23.19 11.89
C ALA A 374 -31.17 -23.76 13.19
N GLU A 375 -31.93 -24.64 13.86
CA GLU A 375 -31.45 -25.31 15.07
C GLU A 375 -30.38 -26.35 14.74
N GLN A 376 -30.58 -27.19 13.73
CA GLN A 376 -29.54 -28.12 13.23
C GLN A 376 -28.29 -27.37 12.73
N TYR A 377 -28.46 -26.20 12.13
CA TYR A 377 -27.37 -25.36 11.65
C TYR A 377 -26.58 -24.80 12.83
N LYS A 378 -27.25 -24.30 13.88
CA LYS A 378 -26.60 -23.85 15.12
C LYS A 378 -25.89 -24.99 15.83
N GLU A 379 -26.47 -26.18 15.88
CA GLU A 379 -25.82 -27.37 16.44
C GLU A 379 -24.50 -27.67 15.72
N LYS A 380 -24.47 -27.61 14.37
CA LYS A 380 -23.24 -27.77 13.59
C LYS A 380 -22.17 -26.73 13.87
N LEU A 381 -22.52 -25.50 14.28
CA LEU A 381 -21.53 -24.46 14.58
C LEU A 381 -20.71 -24.77 15.83
N GLU A 382 -21.22 -25.64 16.69
CA GLU A 382 -20.64 -25.96 18.00
C GLU A 382 -20.28 -27.45 18.15
N ASP A 383 -20.60 -28.28 17.15
CA ASP A 383 -20.37 -29.72 17.13
C ASP A 383 -18.87 -30.06 17.02
N GLN A 384 -18.29 -30.50 18.13
CA GLN A 384 -16.88 -30.85 18.23
C GLN A 384 -16.43 -32.02 17.34
N SER A 385 -17.36 -32.78 16.76
CA SER A 385 -17.05 -33.85 15.79
C SER A 385 -16.73 -33.33 14.38
N LEU A 386 -16.97 -32.04 14.13
CA LEU A 386 -16.75 -31.38 12.84
C LEU A 386 -15.40 -30.62 12.80
N TYR A 387 -14.96 -30.31 11.58
CA TYR A 387 -13.72 -29.58 11.34
C TYR A 387 -14.00 -28.08 11.25
N HIS A 388 -13.67 -27.36 12.32
CA HIS A 388 -13.91 -25.92 12.42
C HIS A 388 -12.72 -25.07 11.97
N TYR A 389 -13.01 -24.10 11.09
CA TYR A 389 -12.05 -23.16 10.55
C TYR A 389 -12.41 -21.74 10.97
N ALA A 390 -11.44 -20.96 11.46
CA ALA A 390 -11.61 -19.54 11.72
C ALA A 390 -10.93 -18.70 10.63
N ILE A 391 -11.68 -17.80 10.00
CA ILE A 391 -11.21 -16.88 8.95
C ILE A 391 -11.63 -15.46 9.31
N PHE A 392 -10.68 -14.54 9.40
CA PHE A 392 -10.96 -13.13 9.69
C PHE A 392 -10.56 -12.28 8.49
N SER A 393 -11.54 -11.64 7.85
CA SER A 393 -11.28 -10.93 6.59
C SER A 393 -12.20 -9.73 6.36
N ASP A 394 -11.63 -8.71 5.72
CA ASP A 394 -12.32 -7.56 5.14
C ASP A 394 -12.46 -7.68 3.61
N ASN A 395 -12.11 -8.83 3.03
CA ASN A 395 -12.04 -9.04 1.60
C ASN A 395 -12.85 -10.29 1.19
N VAL A 396 -14.03 -10.04 0.61
CA VAL A 396 -14.96 -11.08 0.16
C VAL A 396 -14.29 -12.09 -0.76
N LEU A 397 -13.52 -11.63 -1.74
CA LEU A 397 -12.91 -12.50 -2.73
C LEU A 397 -11.81 -13.36 -2.10
N ALA A 398 -11.01 -12.78 -1.20
CA ALA A 398 -9.98 -13.49 -0.46
C ALA A 398 -10.57 -14.61 0.42
N ALA A 399 -11.57 -14.28 1.24
CA ALA A 399 -12.29 -15.26 2.07
C ALA A 399 -12.95 -16.36 1.22
N SER A 400 -13.54 -16.00 0.07
CA SER A 400 -14.15 -16.98 -0.84
C SER A 400 -13.13 -17.99 -1.39
N VAL A 401 -11.91 -17.55 -1.70
CA VAL A 401 -10.84 -18.43 -2.20
C VAL A 401 -10.37 -19.38 -1.11
N VAL A 402 -10.23 -18.92 0.14
CA VAL A 402 -9.88 -19.82 1.26
C VAL A 402 -10.94 -20.91 1.42
N VAL A 403 -12.22 -20.54 1.49
CA VAL A 403 -13.32 -21.51 1.62
C VAL A 403 -13.38 -22.45 0.41
N ARG A 404 -13.40 -21.92 -0.81
CA ARG A 404 -13.50 -22.73 -2.03
C ARG A 404 -12.31 -23.66 -2.20
N SER A 405 -11.09 -23.18 -1.96
CA SER A 405 -9.89 -24.02 -2.07
C SER A 405 -9.87 -25.12 -1.00
N THR A 406 -10.32 -24.84 0.22
CA THR A 406 -10.44 -25.85 1.27
C THR A 406 -11.48 -26.92 0.90
N VAL A 407 -12.68 -26.49 0.50
CA VAL A 407 -13.80 -27.39 0.14
C VAL A 407 -13.48 -28.24 -1.09
N THR A 408 -12.83 -27.66 -2.10
CA THR A 408 -12.49 -28.38 -3.35
C THR A 408 -11.46 -29.49 -3.12
N ASN A 409 -10.59 -29.34 -2.11
CA ASN A 409 -9.54 -30.32 -1.80
C ASN A 409 -9.87 -31.19 -0.58
N ALA A 410 -11.06 -31.05 0.01
CA ALA A 410 -11.51 -31.82 1.16
C ALA A 410 -12.05 -33.19 0.72
N ASN A 411 -11.75 -34.23 1.51
CA ASN A 411 -12.28 -35.57 1.26
C ASN A 411 -13.76 -35.71 1.67
N GLU A 412 -14.17 -35.05 2.75
CA GLU A 412 -15.54 -35.09 3.31
C GLU A 412 -16.08 -33.66 3.51
N PRO A 413 -16.40 -32.91 2.43
CA PRO A 413 -16.70 -31.48 2.51
C PRO A 413 -17.84 -31.10 3.47
N GLU A 414 -18.80 -32.02 3.68
CA GLU A 414 -19.94 -31.85 4.59
C GLU A 414 -19.56 -31.73 6.07
N LYS A 415 -18.34 -32.16 6.44
CA LYS A 415 -17.83 -32.07 7.81
C LYS A 415 -17.11 -30.76 8.11
N HIS A 416 -16.98 -29.86 7.13
CA HIS A 416 -16.22 -28.62 7.27
C HIS A 416 -17.15 -27.46 7.66
N VAL A 417 -16.75 -26.72 8.68
CA VAL A 417 -17.49 -25.57 9.23
C VAL A 417 -16.57 -24.35 9.24
N PHE A 418 -16.91 -23.33 8.46
CA PHE A 418 -16.14 -22.09 8.36
C PHE A 418 -16.81 -20.97 9.15
N HIS A 419 -16.08 -20.43 10.12
CA HIS A 419 -16.45 -19.28 10.92
C HIS A 419 -15.73 -18.05 10.37
N ILE A 420 -16.45 -17.23 9.60
CA ILE A 420 -15.93 -16.02 8.97
C ILE A 420 -16.33 -14.82 9.82
N VAL A 421 -15.35 -14.11 10.39
CA VAL A 421 -15.60 -12.85 11.09
C VAL A 421 -15.16 -11.68 10.21
N THR A 422 -16.05 -10.71 10.06
CA THR A 422 -15.83 -9.51 9.26
C THR A 422 -16.30 -8.26 10.02
N ASP A 423 -15.86 -7.09 9.57
CA ASP A 423 -16.36 -5.83 10.11
C ASP A 423 -17.76 -5.47 9.58
N ARG A 424 -18.39 -4.48 10.21
CA ARG A 424 -19.73 -4.00 9.86
C ARG A 424 -19.86 -3.50 8.42
N LEU A 425 -18.80 -2.93 7.86
CA LEU A 425 -18.84 -2.38 6.50
C LEU A 425 -18.87 -3.51 5.46
N ASN A 426 -18.17 -4.61 5.74
CA ASN A 426 -18.02 -5.76 4.87
C ASN A 426 -19.05 -6.87 5.11
N PHE A 427 -19.77 -6.83 6.23
CA PHE A 427 -20.75 -7.86 6.61
C PHE A 427 -21.81 -8.13 5.54
N ALA A 428 -22.44 -7.09 4.99
CA ALA A 428 -23.50 -7.25 3.99
C ALA A 428 -22.98 -7.93 2.72
N ALA A 429 -21.86 -7.45 2.17
CA ALA A 429 -21.23 -8.04 0.99
C ALA A 429 -20.77 -9.48 1.24
N MET A 430 -20.11 -9.74 2.38
CA MET A 430 -19.62 -11.06 2.75
C MET A 430 -20.76 -12.06 2.89
N LYS A 431 -21.82 -11.69 3.61
CA LYS A 431 -23.01 -12.54 3.79
C LYS A 431 -23.70 -12.80 2.44
N MET A 432 -23.86 -11.77 1.61
CA MET A 432 -24.49 -11.91 0.29
C MET A 432 -23.70 -12.83 -0.66
N TRP A 433 -22.37 -12.79 -0.61
CA TRP A 433 -21.52 -13.68 -1.40
C TRP A 433 -21.80 -15.15 -1.07
N PHE A 434 -21.74 -15.55 0.20
CA PHE A 434 -21.98 -16.93 0.60
C PHE A 434 -23.45 -17.36 0.50
N ILE A 435 -24.38 -16.40 0.48
CA ILE A 435 -25.79 -16.66 0.13
C ILE A 435 -25.95 -17.04 -1.34
N THR A 436 -25.24 -16.34 -2.23
CA THR A 436 -25.33 -16.54 -3.68
C THR A 436 -24.41 -17.65 -4.19
N HIS A 437 -23.37 -17.97 -3.42
CA HIS A 437 -22.35 -18.98 -3.72
C HIS A 437 -22.17 -19.92 -2.53
N PRO A 438 -23.21 -20.67 -2.13
CA PRO A 438 -23.09 -21.62 -1.04
C PRO A 438 -22.05 -22.69 -1.41
N PRO A 439 -21.07 -22.98 -0.54
CA PRO A 439 -20.07 -23.99 -0.84
C PRO A 439 -20.67 -25.38 -0.68
N GLN A 440 -21.28 -25.89 -1.75
CA GLN A 440 -21.89 -27.22 -1.91
C GLN A 440 -22.40 -27.89 -0.62
N LEU A 441 -21.53 -28.57 0.14
CA LEU A 441 -21.88 -29.34 1.34
C LEU A 441 -21.36 -28.75 2.66
N ALA A 442 -20.43 -27.79 2.60
CA ALA A 442 -19.80 -27.23 3.80
C ALA A 442 -20.66 -26.15 4.45
N THR A 443 -20.48 -25.96 5.76
CA THR A 443 -21.21 -24.96 6.54
C THR A 443 -20.40 -23.66 6.60
N VAL A 444 -21.01 -22.51 6.31
CA VAL A 444 -20.34 -21.19 6.41
C VAL A 444 -21.17 -20.23 7.23
N HIS A 445 -20.63 -19.86 8.39
CA HIS A 445 -21.20 -18.85 9.27
C HIS A 445 -20.44 -17.53 9.14
N VAL A 446 -21.14 -16.46 8.77
CA VAL A 446 -20.58 -15.10 8.68
C VAL A 446 -21.05 -14.29 9.88
N GLU A 447 -20.12 -13.79 10.68
CA GLU A 447 -20.38 -13.01 11.88
C GLU A 447 -19.79 -11.59 11.78
N ASN A 448 -20.53 -10.62 12.31
CA ASN A 448 -20.07 -9.24 12.42
C ASN A 448 -19.35 -9.04 13.75
N ILE A 449 -18.15 -8.46 13.70
CA ILE A 449 -17.36 -8.12 14.88
C ILE A 449 -18.11 -7.24 15.89
N ASP A 450 -19.04 -6.38 15.44
CA ASP A 450 -19.84 -5.50 16.30
C ASP A 450 -20.80 -6.28 17.21
N ASN A 451 -21.07 -7.56 16.90
CA ASN A 451 -21.91 -8.43 17.74
C ASN A 451 -21.17 -8.94 18.98
N PHE A 452 -19.83 -8.84 19.01
CA PHE A 452 -19.01 -9.26 20.15
C PHE A 452 -19.10 -8.24 21.30
N LYS A 453 -20.07 -8.44 22.19
CA LYS A 453 -20.28 -7.55 23.36
C LYS A 453 -19.03 -7.44 24.27
N TRP A 454 -18.21 -8.49 24.32
CA TRP A 454 -16.95 -8.51 25.08
C TRP A 454 -15.83 -7.70 24.42
N LEU A 455 -15.93 -7.43 23.12
CA LEU A 455 -14.92 -6.71 22.36
C LEU A 455 -15.07 -5.19 22.53
N ASN A 456 -14.57 -4.69 23.65
CA ASN A 456 -14.58 -3.27 23.98
C ASN A 456 -13.25 -2.87 24.65
N SER A 457 -13.01 -1.57 24.83
CA SER A 457 -11.75 -1.07 25.41
C SER A 457 -11.53 -1.41 26.87
N SER A 458 -12.56 -1.84 27.61
CA SER A 458 -12.37 -2.33 28.98
C SER A 458 -11.65 -3.67 29.02
N TYR A 459 -11.90 -4.53 28.03
CA TYR A 459 -11.34 -5.89 27.97
C TYR A 459 -10.19 -6.04 26.97
N CYS A 460 -10.23 -5.37 25.82
CA CYS A 460 -9.22 -5.49 24.78
C CYS A 460 -8.11 -4.45 24.91
N SER A 461 -6.89 -4.89 25.23
CA SER A 461 -5.70 -4.03 25.33
C SER A 461 -5.43 -3.19 24.07
N VAL A 462 -5.68 -3.74 22.87
CA VAL A 462 -5.46 -3.01 21.61
C VAL A 462 -6.47 -1.89 21.42
N LEU A 463 -7.76 -2.16 21.68
CA LEU A 463 -8.81 -1.12 21.61
C LEU A 463 -8.52 0.00 22.61
N ARG A 464 -8.14 -0.35 23.84
CA ARG A 464 -7.73 0.62 24.85
C ARG A 464 -6.56 1.50 24.39
N GLN A 465 -5.55 0.89 23.77
CA GLN A 465 -4.42 1.62 23.20
C GLN A 465 -4.83 2.51 22.04
N LEU A 466 -5.72 2.04 21.16
CA LEU A 466 -6.25 2.80 20.02
C LEU A 466 -7.05 4.04 20.42
N GLU A 467 -7.75 3.96 21.54
CA GLU A 467 -8.50 5.09 22.09
C GLU A 467 -7.59 6.17 22.68
N SER A 468 -6.34 5.83 23.03
CA SER A 468 -5.39 6.74 23.67
C SER A 468 -4.95 7.88 22.75
N ALA A 469 -4.88 9.10 23.30
CA ALA A 469 -4.50 10.31 22.56
C ALA A 469 -3.08 10.19 21.95
N ARG A 470 -2.17 9.51 22.65
CA ARG A 470 -0.78 9.29 22.24
C ARG A 470 -0.67 8.38 21.02
N LEU A 471 -1.48 7.32 20.93
CA LEU A 471 -1.49 6.46 19.75
C LEU A 471 -2.16 7.14 18.57
N LYS A 472 -3.24 7.89 18.82
CA LYS A 472 -3.87 8.72 17.78
C LYS A 472 -2.86 9.71 17.19
N GLU A 473 -2.01 10.30 18.04
CA GLU A 473 -0.93 11.18 17.60
C GLU A 473 0.17 10.44 16.80
N TYR A 474 0.63 9.29 17.28
CA TYR A 474 1.67 8.49 16.62
C TYR A 474 1.26 7.99 15.22
N TYR A 475 0.01 7.53 15.07
CA TYR A 475 -0.50 7.00 13.81
C TYR A 475 -1.11 8.06 12.88
N PHE A 476 -1.77 9.11 13.40
CA PHE A 476 -2.55 10.05 12.59
C PHE A 476 -1.98 11.48 12.46
N LYS A 477 -0.89 11.88 13.16
CA LYS A 477 -0.36 13.27 13.12
C LYS A 477 0.60 13.57 11.95
N ALA A 478 0.33 13.06 10.75
CA ALA A 478 1.28 13.07 9.63
C ALA A 478 1.05 14.13 8.54
N HIS A 479 0.65 15.38 8.84
CA HIS A 479 0.35 16.38 7.78
C HIS A 479 1.14 17.70 7.86
N ASN A 480 2.33 17.71 8.46
CA ASN A 480 3.29 18.79 8.18
C ASN A 480 4.31 18.30 7.13
N PRO A 481 4.32 18.89 5.90
CA PRO A 481 5.27 18.51 4.85
C PRO A 481 6.74 18.77 5.25
N SER A 482 6.98 19.47 6.35
CA SER A 482 8.31 19.62 6.97
C SER A 482 8.81 18.37 7.72
N SER A 483 7.98 17.33 7.94
CA SER A 483 8.45 16.05 8.53
C SER A 483 9.08 15.10 7.48
N LEU A 484 9.12 15.50 6.21
CA LEU A 484 9.78 14.75 5.12
C LEU A 484 11.31 14.91 5.13
N SER A 485 11.86 15.87 5.87
CA SER A 485 13.31 16.10 5.96
C SER A 485 14.01 15.18 6.96
N ASP A 486 13.27 14.64 7.93
CA ASP A 486 13.81 13.64 8.85
C ASP A 486 13.63 12.28 8.20
N GLY A 487 14.73 11.72 7.69
CA GLY A 487 14.83 10.41 7.06
C GLY A 487 14.51 9.23 7.97
N ASN A 488 13.43 9.33 8.74
CA ASN A 488 12.95 8.31 9.63
C ASN A 488 12.40 7.17 8.79
N GLU A 489 12.97 5.99 8.99
CA GLU A 489 12.60 4.69 8.40
C GLU A 489 11.12 4.29 8.65
N ASN A 490 10.34 5.17 9.31
CA ASN A 490 9.05 4.90 9.93
C ASN A 490 7.81 4.98 9.01
N LEU A 491 7.96 5.11 7.69
CA LEU A 491 6.80 5.08 6.77
C LEU A 491 6.23 3.66 6.53
N LYS A 492 7.07 2.61 6.62
CA LYS A 492 6.60 1.22 6.72
C LYS A 492 5.67 1.01 7.93
N TYR A 493 5.76 1.91 8.91
CA TYR A 493 5.27 1.76 10.26
C TYR A 493 3.95 2.48 10.54
N ARG A 494 3.25 2.95 9.49
CA ARG A 494 1.92 3.59 9.59
C ARG A 494 0.91 2.86 8.70
N ASN A 495 0.66 1.57 8.97
CA ASN A 495 -0.38 0.82 8.28
C ASN A 495 -1.59 0.61 9.21
N PRO A 496 -2.77 1.17 8.89
CA PRO A 496 -4.00 0.91 9.63
C PRO A 496 -4.38 -0.58 9.69
N LYS A 497 -3.93 -1.44 8.76
CA LYS A 497 -4.15 -2.90 8.88
C LYS A 497 -3.50 -3.53 10.12
N TYR A 498 -2.40 -2.96 10.64
CA TYR A 498 -1.80 -3.42 11.92
C TYR A 498 -2.60 -2.96 13.15
N LEU A 499 -3.60 -2.11 12.94
CA LEU A 499 -4.59 -1.68 13.92
C LEU A 499 -5.97 -2.28 13.62
N SER A 500 -6.10 -3.06 12.54
CA SER A 500 -7.36 -3.73 12.22
C SER A 500 -7.64 -4.73 13.32
N MET A 501 -8.76 -4.53 14.00
CA MET A 501 -9.20 -5.43 15.06
C MET A 501 -9.39 -6.85 14.57
N LEU A 502 -9.75 -7.05 13.29
CA LEU A 502 -9.85 -8.38 12.66
C LEU A 502 -8.54 -9.17 12.77
N ASN A 503 -7.38 -8.51 12.64
CA ASN A 503 -6.09 -9.18 12.82
C ASN A 503 -5.81 -9.57 14.27
N HIS A 504 -6.37 -8.84 15.23
CA HIS A 504 -6.17 -9.12 16.65
C HIS A 504 -7.17 -10.15 17.22
N LEU A 505 -8.27 -10.44 16.51
CA LEU A 505 -9.22 -11.49 16.89
C LEU A 505 -8.56 -12.88 17.02
N ARG A 506 -7.41 -13.10 16.36
CA ARG A 506 -6.64 -14.35 16.49
C ARG A 506 -6.18 -14.65 17.91
N PHE A 507 -6.16 -13.66 18.80
CA PHE A 507 -5.82 -13.82 20.22
C PHE A 507 -7.04 -14.02 21.13
N TYR A 508 -8.24 -14.08 20.56
CA TYR A 508 -9.51 -14.18 21.28
C TYR A 508 -10.33 -15.41 20.84
N MET A 509 -9.66 -16.46 20.36
CA MET A 509 -10.33 -17.65 19.82
C MET A 509 -11.30 -18.31 20.83
N PRO A 510 -10.94 -18.47 22.11
CA PRO A 510 -11.90 -19.02 23.09
C PRO A 510 -13.08 -18.11 23.40
N GLU A 511 -12.93 -16.79 23.25
CA GLU A 511 -14.02 -15.83 23.46
C GLU A 511 -15.00 -15.82 22.28
N ILE A 512 -14.51 -16.08 21.07
CA ILE A 512 -15.32 -16.21 19.85
C ILE A 512 -15.99 -17.60 19.80
N HIS A 513 -15.25 -18.67 20.13
CA HIS A 513 -15.70 -20.05 20.01
C HIS A 513 -15.56 -20.82 21.35
N PRO A 514 -16.33 -20.47 22.40
CA PRO A 514 -16.12 -20.99 23.75
C PRO A 514 -16.37 -22.49 23.91
N LYS A 515 -17.24 -23.07 23.06
CA LYS A 515 -17.66 -24.48 23.12
C LYS A 515 -16.77 -25.43 22.33
N LEU A 516 -15.88 -24.91 21.49
CA LEU A 516 -14.94 -25.72 20.72
C LEU A 516 -13.70 -26.06 21.55
N GLU A 517 -13.12 -27.24 21.30
CA GLU A 517 -11.87 -27.69 21.93
C GLU A 517 -10.65 -27.46 21.03
N LYS A 518 -10.83 -27.50 19.71
CA LYS A 518 -9.75 -27.34 18.73
C LYS A 518 -10.29 -26.59 17.51
N ILE A 519 -9.47 -25.73 16.90
CA ILE A 519 -9.87 -24.95 15.71
C ILE A 519 -8.65 -24.69 14.82
N LEU A 520 -8.85 -24.72 13.50
CA LEU A 520 -7.82 -24.33 12.54
C LEU A 520 -8.02 -22.88 12.11
N PHE A 521 -7.02 -22.03 12.35
CA PHE A 521 -7.01 -20.67 11.86
C PHE A 521 -6.40 -20.60 10.45
N LEU A 522 -7.06 -19.90 9.53
CA LEU A 522 -6.57 -19.60 8.20
C LEU A 522 -6.63 -18.09 7.93
N ASP A 523 -5.51 -17.47 7.55
CA ASP A 523 -5.53 -16.07 7.07
C ASP A 523 -6.23 -16.00 5.70
N ASP A 524 -6.76 -14.83 5.32
CA ASP A 524 -7.50 -14.65 4.06
C ASP A 524 -6.64 -14.68 2.79
N ASP A 525 -5.32 -14.66 2.96
CA ASP A 525 -4.31 -14.67 1.90
C ASP A 525 -3.65 -16.04 1.75
N VAL A 526 -4.33 -17.12 2.13
CA VAL A 526 -3.88 -18.50 1.90
C VAL A 526 -4.68 -19.20 0.80
N VAL A 527 -4.09 -20.26 0.27
CA VAL A 527 -4.75 -21.21 -0.64
C VAL A 527 -4.48 -22.62 -0.13
N VAL A 528 -5.56 -23.40 0.02
CA VAL A 528 -5.47 -24.81 0.38
C VAL A 528 -5.36 -25.66 -0.88
N GLN A 529 -4.44 -26.62 -0.88
CA GLN A 529 -4.13 -27.51 -2.01
C GLN A 529 -4.33 -28.99 -1.68
N LYS A 530 -4.46 -29.34 -0.40
CA LYS A 530 -4.62 -30.72 0.08
C LYS A 530 -5.61 -30.75 1.23
N ASP A 531 -6.16 -31.94 1.49
CA ASP A 531 -7.04 -32.16 2.63
C ASP A 531 -6.33 -31.85 3.96
N LEU A 532 -7.01 -31.13 4.85
CA LEU A 532 -6.44 -30.62 6.11
C LEU A 532 -6.89 -31.41 7.34
N THR A 533 -7.82 -32.36 7.17
CA THR A 533 -8.48 -33.09 8.27
C THR A 533 -7.49 -33.75 9.22
N SER A 534 -6.41 -34.35 8.71
CA SER A 534 -5.42 -35.03 9.53
C SER A 534 -4.65 -34.10 10.49
N LEU A 535 -4.78 -32.78 10.38
CA LEU A 535 -4.26 -31.85 11.39
C LEU A 535 -4.96 -32.01 12.74
N TRP A 536 -6.23 -32.43 12.76
CA TRP A 536 -6.97 -32.64 14.01
C TRP A 536 -6.44 -33.85 14.80
N ASP A 537 -5.89 -34.84 14.11
CA ASP A 537 -5.31 -36.05 14.70
C ASP A 537 -3.90 -35.84 15.27
N ILE A 538 -3.26 -34.70 14.99
CA ILE A 538 -1.93 -34.38 15.51
C ILE A 538 -2.04 -34.09 17.02
N ASP A 539 -1.30 -34.87 17.80
CA ASP A 539 -1.07 -34.63 19.22
C ASP A 539 -0.05 -33.49 19.39
N LEU A 540 -0.55 -32.32 19.80
CA LEU A 540 0.25 -31.13 20.07
C LEU A 540 1.10 -31.24 21.36
N LYS A 541 1.12 -32.39 22.03
CA LYS A 541 1.95 -32.65 23.23
C LYS A 541 1.68 -31.66 24.36
N GLY A 542 0.42 -31.26 24.52
CA GLY A 542 -0.01 -30.26 25.49
C GLY A 542 0.43 -28.84 25.17
N MET A 543 0.88 -28.55 23.94
CA MET A 543 1.09 -27.18 23.46
C MET A 543 -0.19 -26.61 22.87
N VAL A 544 -0.28 -25.27 22.85
CA VAL A 544 -1.52 -24.58 22.48
C VAL A 544 -1.61 -24.33 20.98
N ASN A 545 -0.49 -24.07 20.32
CA ASN A 545 -0.41 -23.72 18.91
C ASN A 545 0.35 -24.80 18.14
N GLY A 546 -0.18 -25.30 17.03
CA GLY A 546 0.55 -26.06 16.02
C GLY A 546 0.85 -25.16 14.84
N ALA A 547 2.13 -24.94 14.53
CA ALA A 547 2.56 -24.06 13.44
C ALA A 547 3.83 -24.56 12.75
N VAL A 548 4.05 -24.18 11.50
CA VAL A 548 5.30 -24.47 10.79
C VAL A 548 6.37 -23.45 11.16
N GLU A 549 7.54 -23.96 11.56
CA GLU A 549 8.73 -23.17 11.88
C GLU A 549 9.43 -22.63 10.64
N THR A 550 9.93 -21.39 10.71
CA THR A 550 10.41 -20.67 9.52
C THR A 550 11.95 -20.51 9.44
N CYS A 551 12.71 -21.09 10.37
CA CYS A 551 14.07 -20.63 10.70
C CYS A 551 15.26 -21.11 9.85
N LYS A 552 15.07 -21.85 8.74
CA LYS A 552 16.23 -22.43 8.01
C LYS A 552 16.70 -21.67 6.77
N GLU A 553 15.87 -20.84 6.12
CA GLU A 553 16.21 -20.34 4.77
C GLU A 553 16.06 -18.82 4.58
N SER A 554 15.08 -18.16 5.21
CA SER A 554 14.83 -16.72 4.93
C SER A 554 13.98 -15.99 5.95
N PHE A 555 13.42 -16.67 6.96
CA PHE A 555 12.72 -16.01 8.06
C PHE A 555 13.56 -15.91 9.31
N HIS A 556 13.22 -14.88 10.05
CA HIS A 556 14.01 -14.43 11.16
C HIS A 556 13.71 -15.20 12.45
N ARG A 557 14.71 -15.25 13.33
CA ARG A 557 14.54 -15.71 14.71
C ARG A 557 13.90 -14.58 15.54
N PHE A 558 13.67 -14.84 16.82
CA PHE A 558 13.05 -13.87 17.72
C PHE A 558 13.78 -12.53 17.72
N ASP A 559 15.11 -12.52 17.58
CA ASP A 559 15.97 -11.33 17.55
C ASP A 559 15.62 -10.27 16.49
N THR A 560 14.92 -10.66 15.43
CA THR A 560 14.52 -9.70 14.39
C THR A 560 13.13 -9.11 14.62
N TYR A 561 12.31 -9.78 15.42
CA TYR A 561 10.95 -9.33 15.73
C TYR A 561 10.88 -8.55 17.04
N LEU A 562 11.75 -8.89 18.00
CA LEU A 562 11.74 -8.35 19.36
C LEU A 562 12.99 -7.52 19.64
N ASN A 563 12.84 -6.53 20.52
CA ASN A 563 13.95 -5.69 20.94
C ASN A 563 14.72 -6.31 22.11
N PHE A 564 15.72 -7.13 21.80
CA PHE A 564 16.59 -7.78 22.82
C PHE A 564 17.53 -6.82 23.56
N SER A 565 17.63 -5.55 23.15
CA SER A 565 18.29 -4.53 23.97
C SER A 565 17.43 -4.11 25.18
N HIS A 566 16.15 -4.48 25.20
CA HIS A 566 15.26 -4.19 26.32
C HIS A 566 15.29 -5.33 27.36
N PRO A 567 15.56 -5.06 28.65
CA PRO A 567 15.72 -6.10 29.68
C PRO A 567 14.55 -7.07 29.76
N LYS A 568 13.31 -6.56 29.69
CA LYS A 568 12.10 -7.40 29.71
C LYS A 568 12.04 -8.46 28.59
N ILE A 569 12.64 -8.20 27.44
CA ILE A 569 12.70 -9.19 26.36
C ILE A 569 13.85 -10.17 26.61
N SER A 570 15.07 -9.66 26.86
CA SER A 570 16.26 -10.50 27.04
C SER A 570 16.19 -11.42 28.27
N GLU A 571 15.44 -11.04 29.31
CA GLU A 571 15.26 -11.86 30.52
C GLU A 571 14.23 -12.98 30.34
N ASN A 572 13.32 -12.88 29.36
CA ASN A 572 12.18 -13.81 29.22
C ASN A 572 12.25 -14.68 27.96
N PHE A 573 13.00 -14.28 26.94
CA PHE A 573 13.04 -14.96 25.64
C PHE A 573 14.47 -15.24 25.20
N ASP A 574 14.64 -16.28 24.38
CA ASP A 574 15.90 -16.56 23.70
C ASP A 574 15.93 -15.83 22.34
N PRO A 575 16.95 -15.00 22.05
CA PRO A 575 17.10 -14.35 20.73
C PRO A 575 17.18 -15.36 19.58
N HIS A 576 17.68 -16.56 19.86
CA HIS A 576 17.84 -17.62 18.87
C HIS A 576 16.66 -18.58 18.80
N ALA A 577 15.60 -18.37 19.58
CA ALA A 577 14.38 -19.17 19.47
C ALA A 577 13.81 -19.13 18.05
N CYS A 578 13.28 -20.25 17.61
CA CYS A 578 12.75 -20.37 16.27
C CYS A 578 11.38 -19.68 16.16
N GLY A 579 11.25 -18.78 15.18
CA GLY A 579 9.98 -18.18 14.80
C GLY A 579 9.12 -19.13 13.97
N TRP A 580 7.82 -18.84 13.98
CA TRP A 580 6.80 -19.41 13.12
C TRP A 580 5.97 -18.26 12.54
N ALA A 581 4.99 -18.55 11.69
CA ALA A 581 4.12 -17.53 11.12
C ALA A 581 2.65 -17.84 11.38
N PHE A 582 1.85 -16.79 11.53
CA PHE A 582 0.42 -16.95 11.36
C PHE A 582 0.08 -17.22 9.89
N GLY A 583 -1.04 -17.89 9.63
CA GLY A 583 -1.55 -18.12 8.29
C GLY A 583 -2.24 -19.47 8.17
N MET A 584 -1.65 -20.47 8.80
CA MET A 584 -2.29 -21.74 9.10
C MET A 584 -1.79 -22.19 10.47
N ASN A 585 -2.70 -22.21 11.45
CA ASN A 585 -2.35 -22.53 12.83
C ASN A 585 -3.43 -23.43 13.42
N MET A 586 -3.02 -24.55 14.01
CA MET A 586 -3.92 -25.39 14.78
C MET A 586 -3.93 -24.94 16.24
N PHE A 587 -5.08 -24.52 16.76
CA PHE A 587 -5.19 -24.08 18.14
C PHE A 587 -5.94 -25.10 19.00
N ASP A 588 -5.31 -25.53 20.09
CA ASP A 588 -5.96 -26.26 21.17
C ASP A 588 -6.60 -25.26 22.14
N LEU A 589 -7.90 -25.04 22.00
CA LEU A 589 -8.66 -24.09 22.79
C LEU A 589 -8.83 -24.54 24.25
N LYS A 590 -8.71 -25.83 24.52
CA LYS A 590 -8.77 -26.38 25.88
C LYS A 590 -7.53 -26.01 26.67
N GLU A 591 -6.34 -26.27 26.11
CA GLU A 591 -5.08 -25.83 26.72
C GLU A 591 -4.95 -24.30 26.69
N TRP A 592 -5.49 -23.62 25.66
CA TRP A 592 -5.54 -22.16 25.63
C TRP A 592 -6.28 -21.57 26.84
N LYS A 593 -7.49 -22.07 27.12
CA LYS A 593 -8.31 -21.65 28.27
C LYS A 593 -7.60 -21.96 29.59
N LYS A 594 -7.07 -23.18 29.72
CA LYS A 594 -6.37 -23.63 30.94
C LYS A 594 -5.15 -22.78 31.29
N ARG A 595 -4.40 -22.32 30.28
CA ARG A 595 -3.19 -21.50 30.47
C ARG A 595 -3.44 -20.00 30.37
N ASN A 596 -4.70 -19.58 30.16
CA ASN A 596 -5.10 -18.19 30.00
C ASN A 596 -4.23 -17.43 28.98
N ILE A 597 -4.09 -17.99 27.77
CA ILE A 597 -3.22 -17.42 26.73
C ILE A 597 -3.70 -16.01 26.31
N THR A 598 -5.01 -15.76 26.29
CA THR A 598 -5.57 -14.40 26.05
C THR A 598 -5.06 -13.40 27.10
N GLY A 599 -4.98 -13.80 28.37
CA GLY A 599 -4.41 -12.97 29.43
C GLY A 599 -2.90 -12.71 29.29
N ILE A 600 -2.13 -13.71 28.83
CA ILE A 600 -0.71 -13.52 28.50
C ILE A 600 -0.55 -12.51 27.37
N TYR A 601 -1.40 -12.62 26.34
CA TYR A 601 -1.44 -11.65 25.25
C TYR A 601 -1.73 -10.23 25.75
N HIS A 602 -2.76 -10.05 26.60
CA HIS A 602 -3.06 -8.74 27.20
C HIS A 602 -1.86 -8.16 27.96
N TYR A 603 -1.22 -8.96 28.81
CA TYR A 603 -0.06 -8.53 29.60
C TYR A 603 1.06 -7.94 28.74
N TRP A 604 1.46 -8.68 27.70
CA TRP A 604 2.53 -8.22 26.82
C TRP A 604 2.11 -7.04 25.94
N GLN A 605 0.87 -7.07 25.45
CA GLN A 605 0.32 -5.98 24.64
C GLN A 605 0.33 -4.67 25.44
N ASP A 606 -0.09 -4.69 26.70
CA ASP A 606 -0.12 -3.53 27.59
C ASP A 606 1.28 -3.00 27.91
N LEU A 607 2.24 -3.90 28.16
CA LEU A 607 3.64 -3.50 28.36
C LEU A 607 4.29 -2.85 27.14
N ASN A 608 3.79 -3.13 25.93
CA ASN A 608 4.30 -2.56 24.69
C ASN A 608 3.49 -1.33 24.21
N GLU A 609 2.79 -0.61 25.10
CA GLU A 609 2.07 0.61 24.75
C GLU A 609 3.00 1.66 24.09
N ASP A 610 4.24 1.76 24.55
CA ASP A 610 5.24 2.70 24.03
C ASP A 610 6.06 2.18 22.85
N ARG A 611 5.77 0.96 22.36
CA ARG A 611 6.41 0.29 21.21
C ARG A 611 7.90 0.02 21.38
N LYS A 612 8.40 -0.05 22.63
CA LYS A 612 9.81 -0.36 22.91
C LYS A 612 10.14 -1.86 22.87
N LEU A 613 9.18 -2.73 23.12
CA LEU A 613 9.40 -4.19 23.13
C LEU A 613 9.39 -4.77 21.71
N TRP A 614 8.46 -4.32 20.88
CA TRP A 614 8.44 -4.56 19.44
C TRP A 614 7.73 -3.40 18.73
N LYS A 615 8.02 -3.22 17.44
CA LYS A 615 7.50 -2.08 16.69
C LYS A 615 6.04 -2.26 16.29
N LEU A 616 5.70 -3.27 15.47
CA LEU A 616 4.38 -3.41 14.84
C LEU A 616 4.03 -4.85 14.46
N GLY A 617 2.77 -5.05 14.11
CA GLY A 617 2.24 -6.31 13.60
C GLY A 617 1.75 -7.23 14.72
N THR A 618 1.07 -8.30 14.30
CA THR A 618 0.54 -9.33 15.20
C THR A 618 1.48 -10.50 15.37
N LEU A 619 2.48 -10.68 14.49
CA LEU A 619 3.44 -11.76 14.62
C LEU A 619 4.33 -11.63 15.88
N PRO A 620 4.98 -10.48 16.17
CA PRO A 620 5.78 -10.34 17.39
C PRO A 620 5.03 -10.66 18.70
N PRO A 621 3.79 -10.13 18.94
CA PRO A 621 3.04 -10.54 20.12
C PRO A 621 2.62 -12.01 20.05
N GLY A 622 2.36 -12.58 18.87
CA GLY A 622 2.15 -14.04 18.72
C GLY A 622 3.34 -14.86 19.23
N LEU A 623 4.54 -14.56 18.74
CA LEU A 623 5.76 -15.27 19.15
C LEU A 623 5.99 -15.22 20.66
N ILE A 624 5.75 -14.06 21.27
CA ILE A 624 5.85 -13.87 22.72
C ILE A 624 4.75 -14.65 23.47
N THR A 625 3.49 -14.53 23.05
CA THR A 625 2.35 -15.14 23.71
C THR A 625 2.40 -16.67 23.71
N PHE A 626 2.92 -17.28 22.63
CA PHE A 626 3.03 -18.73 22.49
C PHE A 626 4.45 -19.27 22.68
N TYR A 627 5.34 -18.49 23.32
CA TYR A 627 6.70 -18.92 23.59
C TYR A 627 6.72 -20.20 24.44
N ASN A 628 7.44 -21.24 24.00
CA ASN A 628 7.42 -22.60 24.57
C ASN A 628 6.04 -23.28 24.61
N LEU A 629 5.09 -22.80 23.81
CA LEU A 629 3.71 -23.32 23.71
C LEU A 629 3.31 -23.61 22.25
N THR A 630 4.29 -23.76 21.36
CA THR A 630 4.08 -24.03 19.93
C THR A 630 4.69 -25.37 19.53
N TYR A 631 3.87 -26.29 19.04
CA TYR A 631 4.27 -27.55 18.43
C TYR A 631 4.72 -27.32 16.98
N PRO A 632 5.93 -27.76 16.59
CA PRO A 632 6.43 -27.59 15.23
C PRO A 632 5.78 -28.60 14.27
N LEU A 633 4.94 -28.10 13.36
CA LEU A 633 4.34 -28.91 12.30
C LEU A 633 5.35 -29.19 11.17
N ASN A 634 5.11 -30.27 10.43
CA ASN A 634 5.88 -30.57 9.21
C ASN A 634 5.76 -29.42 8.20
N ARG A 635 6.86 -29.07 7.55
CA ARG A 635 6.95 -27.98 6.56
C ARG A 635 6.00 -28.11 5.39
N THR A 636 5.66 -29.34 5.00
CA THR A 636 4.70 -29.57 3.91
C THR A 636 3.30 -29.07 4.25
N TRP A 637 3.01 -28.71 5.50
CA TRP A 637 1.71 -28.18 5.88
C TRP A 637 1.50 -26.73 5.47
N HIS A 638 2.53 -25.88 5.53
CA HIS A 638 2.41 -24.43 5.32
C HIS A 638 3.68 -23.85 4.70
N VAL A 639 3.59 -23.44 3.44
CA VAL A 639 4.66 -22.74 2.72
C VAL A 639 4.33 -21.25 2.60
N LEU A 640 5.31 -20.44 2.98
CA LEU A 640 5.21 -18.98 3.01
C LEU A 640 6.06 -18.34 1.91
N GLY A 641 5.86 -17.05 1.70
CA GLY A 641 6.72 -16.21 0.87
C GLY A 641 6.09 -15.77 -0.44
N LEU A 642 4.93 -16.29 -0.82
CA LEU A 642 4.34 -15.99 -2.14
C LEU A 642 3.95 -14.51 -2.29
N GLY A 643 3.84 -13.75 -1.20
CA GLY A 643 3.55 -12.32 -1.21
C GLY A 643 4.77 -11.40 -1.09
N TYR A 644 6.00 -11.92 -1.09
CA TYR A 644 7.23 -11.09 -1.10
C TYR A 644 8.49 -11.72 -1.70
N ASP A 645 8.56 -13.05 -1.80
CA ASP A 645 9.75 -13.78 -2.22
C ASP A 645 9.57 -14.38 -3.62
N PRO A 646 10.21 -13.81 -4.66
CA PRO A 646 10.16 -14.36 -6.02
C PRO A 646 11.05 -15.59 -6.19
N ALA A 647 11.70 -16.12 -5.15
CA ALA A 647 12.61 -17.27 -5.21
C ALA A 647 12.10 -18.52 -4.47
N VAL A 648 10.87 -18.54 -3.95
CA VAL A 648 10.26 -19.77 -3.39
C VAL A 648 10.26 -20.87 -4.46
N ASP A 649 10.72 -22.06 -4.06
CA ASP A 649 10.82 -23.24 -4.92
C ASP A 649 9.43 -23.74 -5.30
N ILE A 650 9.22 -23.96 -6.60
CA ILE A 650 7.97 -24.47 -7.16
C ILE A 650 7.67 -25.86 -6.60
N ALA A 651 8.68 -26.71 -6.40
CA ALA A 651 8.49 -28.04 -5.84
C ALA A 651 7.98 -27.98 -4.39
N GLU A 652 8.39 -26.99 -3.60
CA GLU A 652 7.86 -26.78 -2.25
C GLU A 652 6.42 -26.30 -2.30
N ILE A 653 6.10 -25.37 -3.21
CA ILE A 653 4.73 -24.86 -3.41
C ILE A 653 3.80 -26.02 -3.81
N ASP A 654 4.17 -26.84 -4.79
CA ASP A 654 3.33 -27.94 -5.29
C ASP A 654 3.12 -29.05 -4.24
N ASN A 655 4.10 -29.25 -3.35
CA ASN A 655 4.00 -30.24 -2.28
C ASN A 655 3.30 -29.74 -1.02
N ALA A 656 3.08 -28.44 -0.88
CA ALA A 656 2.47 -27.85 0.31
C ALA A 656 0.96 -28.11 0.39
N ALA A 657 0.44 -28.35 1.60
CA ALA A 657 -0.99 -28.41 1.86
C ALA A 657 -1.62 -27.02 1.84
N VAL A 658 -0.92 -26.01 2.37
CA VAL A 658 -1.34 -24.60 2.36
C VAL A 658 -0.20 -23.72 1.85
N VAL A 659 -0.50 -22.85 0.88
CA VAL A 659 0.44 -21.84 0.37
C VAL A 659 -0.04 -20.44 0.78
N HIS A 660 0.89 -19.60 1.20
CA HIS A 660 0.58 -18.33 1.85
C HIS A 660 1.19 -17.15 1.13
N TYR A 661 0.34 -16.20 0.71
CA TYR A 661 0.72 -14.93 0.11
C TYR A 661 1.03 -13.85 1.18
N ASN A 662 1.70 -14.24 2.25
CA ASN A 662 2.15 -13.31 3.28
C ASN A 662 3.10 -12.28 2.67
N GLY A 663 2.97 -11.01 3.04
CA GLY A 663 3.68 -9.89 2.41
C GLY A 663 2.75 -8.90 1.70
N ASN A 664 3.34 -8.05 0.85
CA ASN A 664 2.65 -6.93 0.23
C ASN A 664 2.09 -7.25 -1.18
N TYR A 665 2.65 -8.24 -1.86
CA TYR A 665 2.27 -8.60 -3.23
C TYR A 665 1.14 -9.62 -3.24
N LYS A 666 -0.03 -9.18 -2.75
CA LYS A 666 -1.24 -10.02 -2.67
C LYS A 666 -1.76 -10.41 -4.05
N PRO A 667 -2.36 -11.60 -4.20
CA PRO A 667 -2.73 -12.14 -5.52
C PRO A 667 -3.86 -11.36 -6.22
N TRP A 668 -4.68 -10.62 -5.46
CA TRP A 668 -5.72 -9.73 -5.96
C TRP A 668 -5.21 -8.32 -6.32
N LEU A 669 -3.91 -8.05 -6.23
CA LEU A 669 -3.30 -6.78 -6.62
C LEU A 669 -2.58 -6.91 -7.98
N ASP A 670 -2.51 -5.82 -8.72
CA ASP A 670 -1.71 -5.76 -9.97
C ASP A 670 -0.22 -5.96 -9.72
N LEU A 671 0.24 -5.72 -8.48
CA LEU A 671 1.62 -5.95 -8.06
C LEU A 671 1.95 -7.42 -7.78
N ALA A 672 0.97 -8.33 -7.81
CA ALA A 672 1.17 -9.74 -7.51
C ALA A 672 2.33 -10.33 -8.30
N ILE A 673 3.12 -11.20 -7.66
CA ILE A 673 4.19 -11.93 -8.34
C ILE A 673 3.54 -12.84 -9.38
N SER A 674 3.75 -12.54 -10.67
CA SER A 674 2.99 -13.15 -11.76
C SER A 674 3.05 -14.68 -11.77
N LYS A 675 4.20 -15.26 -11.43
CA LYS A 675 4.38 -16.73 -11.39
C LYS A 675 3.54 -17.44 -10.33
N TYR A 676 3.12 -16.77 -9.26
CA TYR A 676 2.31 -17.40 -8.21
C TYR A 676 0.81 -17.14 -8.38
N LYS A 677 0.42 -16.18 -9.23
CA LYS A 677 -0.97 -15.73 -9.36
C LYS A 677 -1.94 -16.87 -9.70
N THR A 678 -1.49 -17.85 -10.48
CA THR A 678 -2.27 -19.00 -10.95
C THR A 678 -2.78 -19.91 -9.82
N TYR A 679 -2.00 -20.07 -8.74
CA TYR A 679 -2.42 -20.89 -7.61
C TYR A 679 -3.64 -20.31 -6.89
N TRP A 680 -3.80 -18.99 -6.90
CA TRP A 680 -4.96 -18.29 -6.32
C TRP A 680 -6.09 -18.10 -7.32
N SER A 681 -5.79 -17.65 -8.54
CA SER A 681 -6.83 -17.30 -9.53
C SER A 681 -7.67 -18.49 -9.99
N LYS A 682 -7.15 -19.72 -9.91
CA LYS A 682 -7.92 -20.94 -10.25
C LYS A 682 -9.12 -21.18 -9.33
N TYR A 683 -9.16 -20.54 -8.16
CA TYR A 683 -10.28 -20.60 -7.22
C TYR A 683 -11.14 -19.33 -7.24
N VAL A 684 -10.84 -18.38 -8.11
CA VAL A 684 -11.73 -17.24 -8.37
C VAL A 684 -12.82 -17.69 -9.32
N ASP A 685 -14.06 -17.40 -8.98
CA ASP A 685 -15.18 -17.65 -9.89
C ASP A 685 -15.19 -16.61 -11.01
N VAL A 686 -14.47 -16.88 -12.09
CA VAL A 686 -14.38 -15.97 -13.25
C VAL A 686 -15.66 -15.94 -14.07
N ASP A 687 -16.53 -16.95 -13.93
CA ASP A 687 -17.82 -17.00 -14.62
C ASP A 687 -18.93 -16.30 -13.82
N ASN A 688 -18.66 -15.90 -12.57
CA ASN A 688 -19.60 -15.15 -11.77
C ASN A 688 -19.88 -13.76 -12.39
N SER A 689 -21.17 -13.41 -12.50
CA SER A 689 -21.61 -12.17 -13.13
C SER A 689 -21.07 -10.91 -12.45
N HIS A 690 -20.94 -10.89 -11.12
CA HIS A 690 -20.38 -9.75 -10.38
C HIS A 690 -18.87 -9.62 -10.61
N VAL A 691 -18.15 -10.75 -10.62
CA VAL A 691 -16.72 -10.79 -10.91
C VAL A 691 -16.47 -10.33 -12.35
N GLN A 692 -17.17 -10.89 -13.34
CA GLN A 692 -17.06 -10.45 -14.74
C GLN A 692 -17.34 -8.96 -14.89
N HIS A 693 -18.47 -8.48 -14.37
CA HIS A 693 -18.84 -7.07 -14.48
C HIS A 693 -17.77 -6.13 -13.90
N CYS A 694 -17.19 -6.47 -12.75
CA CYS A 694 -16.23 -5.62 -12.07
C CYS A 694 -14.78 -5.77 -12.56
N TYR A 695 -14.39 -6.94 -13.08
CA TYR A 695 -13.01 -7.22 -13.51
C TYR A 695 -12.81 -7.18 -15.05
N GLU A 696 -13.84 -7.45 -15.85
CA GLU A 696 -13.77 -7.51 -17.32
C GLU A 696 -14.15 -6.21 -18.02
N GLY A 697 -14.65 -5.20 -17.31
CA GLY A 697 -14.93 -3.85 -17.82
C GLY A 697 -13.70 -3.05 -18.29
N LYS A 698 -12.60 -3.73 -18.63
CA LYS A 698 -11.34 -3.20 -19.18
C LYS A 698 -11.08 -3.64 -20.64
N GLN A 699 -12.12 -3.93 -21.43
CA GLN A 699 -11.98 -4.03 -22.88
C GLN A 699 -12.38 -2.72 -23.57
#